data_AF-A0A833VYP8-F1
#
_entry.id   AF-A0A833VYP8-F1
#
_cell.length_a   1.000
_cell.length_b   1.000
_cell.length_c   1.000
_cell.angle_alpha   90.00
_cell.angle_beta   90.00
_cell.angle_gamma   90.00
#
_symmetry.space_group_name_H-M   'P 1'
#
loop_
_entity.id
_entity.type
_entity.pdbx_description
1 polymer ?
#
loop_
_entity_poly.entity_id
_entity_poly.type
_entity_poly.pdbx_seq_one_letter_code
_entity_poly.pdbx_strand_id
1 'polypeptide(L)'
;MLPLGRAATLIPAPCACPGQVQRQTLYRFIEGLETSSDGGVALSIRISWLIGSKATPPPTMKSYMKQPNQRHLKHELSPSPASTEDIGYTSTFFPIEAAATLLTVGVGLLYWFCIRSGRVYSPTASFANAEPYSAKPREERFAAFVKHELSANETVLFAGRGGRIEPFRALYDALQVPLHVVDLTQMAGGSKVLEALHERHPEQVENVYLFLKGHLVGGLKQLRGLLVDGRKDELGEKCDWSHVRVDTKSDTGFMILSALNSFQCAGEINQEGANFETKPLHTVDELRAFDPKTLVRCCVPIAPLSRKQRRRSKLLVCHDMKGGYHEDRFKQGCDNFDAYRFYQWDLVDLFVYFGHALVCPPPSGWIAAGHRHGTRVLGTFLTEGDEGTELCKELFKDAQSAEIFASKLADITRHGGFDGWLINVENDVPAALVANIDGFLRTLRKALQLQNPLAQVVWYGSLSRSGKRSSYVRLDEASTEFFRNVDGFYADYGWTPDDAKFSAAFDLDRRYDVYMGIDVFGRHDMLGGGKMNCGEPLRLAWNAGVSAALFAPGWTYECYQHEEQQDFVVVENHFWNAVRESWKARSPCYDALGGQNCLYTAFNVGRGVGVWSQGERVGNSAWSNMTELDVQPDQALHAGNVVTTATGSMKAVISHDTAFHGGASAQIQGQLDGREKSYFKLFDVDIEFSPRRIMEISYTTATRDESVCLLVLTVCPGLDRATHFVILRSMDDSEPDIGEDRMGSKKTLSTVAKATSEKHFYLPVSTEFFHVEGVNADAVQGITADGWCKKTYRLGGQLWDQKHIVEIGVLCTKKIRKVPGEHEDYLAYIGEICVVGSTGKPAVRAAHRGVHSQPQCCENARITSFKRNDVQSVSFGLQWGFTSDGEPMRYVLAFACIEDGERVFVGRSFDDTLWVDKYAWQRREGDKATRLTLELRSVSWAGQSSTAVCQLHFEE
;
A
#
# COMPACT_ATOMS: atom_id res chain seq x y z
N MET A 1 -65.54 -25.14 -14.25
CA MET A 1 -64.63 -23.97 -14.32
C MET A 1 -63.48 -24.30 -15.27
N LEU A 2 -62.87 -23.32 -15.92
CA LEU A 2 -61.99 -23.52 -17.08
C LEU A 2 -60.52 -23.80 -16.70
N PRO A 3 -59.84 -24.75 -17.37
CA PRO A 3 -58.38 -24.89 -17.39
C PRO A 3 -57.77 -24.36 -18.71
N LEU A 4 -56.52 -23.85 -18.67
CA LEU A 4 -55.56 -23.58 -19.77
C LEU A 4 -54.25 -23.04 -19.12
N GLY A 5 -53.06 -23.04 -19.74
CA GLY A 5 -52.71 -23.61 -21.04
C GLY A 5 -51.36 -23.16 -21.65
N ARG A 6 -50.24 -23.68 -21.14
CA ARG A 6 -48.88 -23.76 -21.78
C ARG A 6 -48.09 -22.48 -22.18
N ALA A 7 -46.77 -22.63 -21.98
CA ALA A 7 -45.64 -22.13 -22.79
C ALA A 7 -45.42 -20.61 -22.98
N ALA A 8 -44.30 -20.13 -22.44
CA ALA A 8 -43.64 -18.89 -22.87
C ALA A 8 -42.34 -19.24 -23.63
N THR A 9 -42.21 -18.77 -24.87
CA THR A 9 -41.01 -18.95 -25.69
C THR A 9 -40.10 -17.74 -25.52
N LEU A 10 -38.94 -17.90 -24.88
CA LEU A 10 -37.96 -16.82 -24.73
C LEU A 10 -36.97 -16.81 -25.90
N ILE A 11 -36.98 -15.71 -26.65
CA ILE A 11 -35.98 -15.39 -27.68
C ILE A 11 -34.86 -14.56 -27.00
N PRO A 12 -33.57 -14.90 -27.17
CA PRO A 12 -32.49 -14.09 -26.65
C PRO A 12 -32.27 -12.84 -27.52
N ALA A 13 -32.27 -11.66 -26.89
CA ALA A 13 -31.78 -10.43 -27.51
C ALA A 13 -30.25 -10.34 -27.33
N PRO A 14 -29.46 -10.01 -28.37
CA PRO A 14 -28.00 -9.89 -28.25
C PRO A 14 -27.59 -8.58 -27.56
N CYS A 15 -26.72 -8.67 -26.55
CA CYS A 15 -26.09 -7.50 -25.96
C CYS A 15 -25.10 -6.85 -26.94
N ALA A 16 -25.39 -5.62 -27.39
CA ALA A 16 -24.43 -4.81 -28.13
C ALA A 16 -23.26 -4.37 -27.23
N CYS A 17 -22.03 -4.40 -27.76
CA CYS A 17 -20.85 -3.85 -27.10
C CYS A 17 -20.76 -2.32 -27.35
N PRO A 18 -20.60 -1.45 -26.33
CA PRO A 18 -20.64 0.00 -26.52
C PRO A 18 -19.54 0.59 -27.43
N GLY A 19 -18.34 -0.03 -27.45
CA GLY A 19 -17.11 0.61 -27.91
C GLY A 19 -17.02 1.03 -29.39
N GLN A 20 -17.88 0.54 -30.28
CA GLN A 20 -17.84 0.94 -31.71
C GLN A 20 -18.66 2.19 -32.05
N VAL A 21 -19.70 2.51 -31.27
CA VAL A 21 -20.59 3.65 -31.60
C VAL A 21 -19.91 4.99 -31.31
N GLN A 22 -19.12 5.08 -30.23
CA GLN A 22 -18.42 6.31 -29.85
C GLN A 22 -17.47 6.82 -30.95
N ARG A 23 -16.70 5.96 -31.64
CA ARG A 23 -15.75 6.41 -32.68
C ARG A 23 -16.44 7.11 -33.86
N GLN A 24 -17.61 6.64 -34.31
CA GLN A 24 -18.34 7.32 -35.39
C GLN A 24 -19.01 8.63 -34.91
N THR A 25 -19.42 8.72 -33.65
CA THR A 25 -19.90 9.98 -33.06
C THR A 25 -18.78 11.00 -32.88
N LEU A 26 -17.55 10.56 -32.58
CA LEU A 26 -16.41 11.45 -32.33
C LEU A 26 -15.96 12.23 -33.58
N TYR A 27 -16.01 11.63 -34.78
CA TYR A 27 -15.75 12.37 -36.03
C TYR A 27 -16.73 13.55 -36.19
N ARG A 28 -18.03 13.34 -35.94
CA ARG A 28 -19.04 14.43 -35.93
C ARG A 28 -18.81 15.46 -34.82
N PHE A 29 -18.25 15.05 -33.68
CA PHE A 29 -17.88 15.99 -32.61
C PHE A 29 -16.80 16.98 -33.09
N ILE A 30 -15.81 16.52 -33.86
CA ILE A 30 -14.74 17.35 -34.44
C ILE A 30 -15.30 18.21 -35.59
N GLU A 31 -15.97 17.61 -36.57
CA GLU A 31 -16.57 18.31 -37.72
C GLU A 31 -17.55 19.40 -37.30
N GLY A 32 -18.46 19.10 -36.36
CA GLY A 32 -19.48 20.01 -35.85
C GLY A 32 -18.96 21.13 -34.93
N LEU A 33 -17.70 21.53 -35.08
CA LEU A 33 -17.13 22.76 -34.51
C LEU A 33 -16.81 23.81 -35.58
N GLU A 34 -16.95 23.49 -36.88
CA GLU A 34 -16.66 24.40 -38.00
C GLU A 34 -17.92 24.83 -38.76
N THR A 35 -18.57 25.92 -38.34
CA THR A 35 -19.68 26.53 -39.10
C THR A 35 -19.71 28.07 -39.00
N SER A 36 -18.97 28.77 -39.87
CA SER A 36 -19.31 30.14 -40.33
C SER A 36 -18.40 30.66 -41.46
N SER A 37 -18.39 30.02 -42.64
CA SER A 37 -18.05 30.68 -43.91
C SER A 37 -18.49 29.82 -45.11
N ASP A 38 -19.18 30.44 -46.07
CA ASP A 38 -19.66 29.77 -47.29
C ASP A 38 -18.52 29.41 -48.27
N GLY A 39 -18.75 28.37 -49.09
CA GLY A 39 -17.79 27.96 -50.13
C GLY A 39 -17.98 26.53 -50.64
N GLY A 40 -19.14 26.20 -51.20
CA GLY A 40 -19.42 24.84 -51.66
C GLY A 40 -18.68 24.44 -52.94
N VAL A 41 -18.01 23.29 -52.91
CA VAL A 41 -17.55 22.55 -54.11
C VAL A 41 -17.91 21.07 -53.94
N ALA A 42 -18.56 20.48 -54.95
CA ALA A 42 -18.93 19.07 -54.92
C ALA A 42 -17.81 18.17 -55.45
N LEU A 43 -17.62 16.99 -54.87
CA LEU A 43 -16.76 15.94 -55.44
C LEU A 43 -17.45 14.57 -55.40
N SER A 44 -17.36 13.85 -56.52
CA SER A 44 -18.08 12.60 -56.78
C SER A 44 -17.31 11.38 -56.27
N ILE A 45 -17.86 10.67 -55.28
CA ILE A 45 -17.35 9.34 -54.87
C ILE A 45 -17.86 8.28 -55.85
N ARG A 46 -16.96 7.77 -56.72
CA ARG A 46 -17.19 6.50 -57.43
C ARG A 46 -16.77 5.34 -56.54
N ILE A 47 -17.74 4.51 -56.15
CA ILE A 47 -17.47 3.20 -55.56
C ILE A 47 -17.36 2.17 -56.68
N SER A 48 -16.21 1.51 -56.80
CA SER A 48 -16.00 0.34 -57.66
C SER A 48 -15.56 -0.85 -56.82
N TRP A 49 -16.47 -1.80 -56.60
CA TRP A 49 -16.11 -3.14 -56.16
C TRP A 49 -15.59 -3.96 -57.35
N LEU A 50 -14.62 -4.85 -57.11
CA LEU A 50 -14.28 -5.91 -58.05
C LEU A 50 -13.89 -7.20 -57.30
N ILE A 51 -14.46 -8.31 -57.75
CA ILE A 51 -14.29 -9.66 -57.21
C ILE A 51 -13.60 -10.49 -58.31
N GLY A 52 -12.54 -11.24 -58.00
CA GLY A 52 -11.78 -11.97 -59.03
C GLY A 52 -10.82 -13.02 -58.50
N SER A 53 -11.30 -14.26 -58.35
CA SER A 53 -10.60 -15.41 -57.75
C SER A 53 -9.60 -16.16 -58.68
N LYS A 54 -8.75 -17.00 -58.05
CA LYS A 54 -8.26 -18.34 -58.48
C LYS A 54 -6.98 -18.51 -59.37
N ALA A 55 -5.99 -19.24 -58.81
CA ALA A 55 -5.54 -20.60 -59.21
C ALA A 55 -4.06 -20.91 -59.60
N THR A 56 -3.43 -21.74 -58.75
CA THR A 56 -2.56 -22.93 -59.03
C THR A 56 -1.05 -22.84 -59.41
N PRO A 57 -0.23 -23.92 -59.17
CA PRO A 57 1.26 -23.94 -59.08
C PRO A 57 1.88 -24.98 -60.08
N PRO A 58 3.08 -25.64 -59.92
CA PRO A 58 4.21 -25.55 -58.96
C PRO A 58 5.55 -25.13 -59.64
N PRO A 59 6.68 -25.89 -59.81
CA PRO A 59 6.99 -27.34 -59.69
C PRO A 59 7.95 -27.72 -58.51
N THR A 60 8.96 -28.59 -58.71
CA THR A 60 9.80 -29.24 -57.66
C THR A 60 11.20 -29.69 -58.15
N MET A 61 12.13 -30.03 -57.25
CA MET A 61 13.05 -31.19 -57.45
C MET A 61 13.35 -31.92 -56.11
N LYS A 62 13.89 -33.16 -56.15
CA LYS A 62 13.80 -34.14 -55.03
C LYS A 62 15.12 -34.88 -54.67
N SER A 63 15.27 -35.16 -53.37
CA SER A 63 15.72 -36.41 -52.69
C SER A 63 16.82 -37.33 -53.27
N TYR A 64 17.63 -37.93 -52.37
CA TYR A 64 17.86 -39.39 -52.31
C TYR A 64 18.23 -39.86 -50.88
N MET A 65 18.33 -41.18 -50.62
CA MET A 65 18.39 -41.80 -49.28
C MET A 65 19.09 -43.17 -49.30
N LYS A 66 19.80 -43.54 -48.20
CA LYS A 66 20.08 -44.90 -47.62
C LYS A 66 21.56 -45.29 -47.35
N GLN A 67 21.72 -46.15 -46.32
CA GLN A 67 22.90 -46.89 -45.83
C GLN A 67 22.98 -48.30 -46.53
N PRO A 68 23.76 -49.37 -46.14
CA PRO A 68 24.63 -49.62 -44.95
C PRO A 68 25.92 -50.48 -45.19
N ASN A 69 26.45 -51.14 -44.11
CA ASN A 69 27.45 -52.25 -44.05
C ASN A 69 28.97 -51.93 -44.19
N GLN A 70 29.95 -52.69 -43.66
CA GLN A 70 30.07 -53.60 -42.47
C GLN A 70 31.59 -53.80 -42.05
N ARG A 71 31.88 -54.71 -41.09
CA ARG A 71 33.14 -54.93 -40.30
C ARG A 71 34.41 -55.50 -41.02
N HIS A 72 35.54 -55.52 -40.28
CA HIS A 72 36.75 -56.43 -40.28
C HIS A 72 38.11 -55.83 -40.78
N LEU A 73 39.34 -56.16 -40.29
CA LEU A 73 39.85 -56.82 -39.03
C LEU A 73 41.42 -56.61 -38.86
N LYS A 74 41.99 -57.04 -37.70
CA LYS A 74 43.40 -57.04 -37.18
C LYS A 74 44.62 -57.33 -38.10
N HIS A 75 45.78 -56.71 -37.83
CA HIS A 75 46.99 -57.28 -37.13
C HIS A 75 48.09 -56.16 -36.98
N GLU A 76 48.54 -55.83 -35.76
CA GLU A 76 49.81 -56.23 -35.08
C GLU A 76 51.14 -55.64 -35.60
N LEU A 77 51.84 -54.88 -34.74
CA LEU A 77 53.27 -55.03 -34.42
C LEU A 77 53.67 -54.15 -33.21
N SER A 78 54.54 -54.68 -32.33
CA SER A 78 55.08 -54.04 -31.11
C SER A 78 56.48 -53.41 -31.39
N PRO A 79 57.14 -52.63 -30.48
CA PRO A 79 57.44 -52.99 -29.08
C PRO A 79 57.39 -51.88 -27.99
N SER A 80 57.52 -52.37 -26.75
CA SER A 80 57.87 -51.69 -25.47
C SER A 80 59.22 -50.91 -25.53
N PRO A 81 59.67 -50.13 -24.49
CA PRO A 81 59.20 -50.06 -23.09
C PRO A 81 59.05 -48.60 -22.54
N ALA A 82 58.83 -48.29 -21.24
CA ALA A 82 58.82 -49.08 -19.99
C ALA A 82 57.92 -48.45 -18.89
N SER A 83 57.43 -49.28 -17.95
CA SER A 83 57.20 -49.04 -16.48
C SER A 83 56.53 -47.75 -15.95
N THR A 84 55.58 -47.77 -15.00
CA THR A 84 54.85 -48.88 -14.31
C THR A 84 53.66 -48.30 -13.52
N GLU A 85 52.53 -49.01 -13.51
CA GLU A 85 51.56 -49.05 -12.40
C GLU A 85 51.99 -50.24 -11.47
N ASP A 86 51.44 -50.55 -10.28
CA ASP A 86 50.22 -50.15 -9.56
C ASP A 86 50.32 -50.53 -8.04
N ILE A 87 49.23 -50.34 -7.28
CA ILE A 87 48.83 -50.94 -5.98
C ILE A 87 49.42 -50.34 -4.68
N GLY A 88 48.51 -49.75 -3.88
CA GLY A 88 48.69 -49.48 -2.44
C GLY A 88 47.36 -49.16 -1.75
N TYR A 89 46.98 -49.92 -0.71
CA TYR A 89 45.66 -49.82 -0.04
C TYR A 89 45.63 -48.81 1.13
N THR A 90 44.42 -48.33 1.45
CA THR A 90 43.99 -47.67 2.72
C THR A 90 44.75 -46.43 3.22
N SER A 91 44.03 -45.30 3.30
CA SER A 91 43.60 -44.72 4.59
C SER A 91 42.66 -43.52 4.41
N THR A 92 41.75 -43.32 5.36
CA THR A 92 40.84 -42.16 5.42
C THR A 92 41.43 -41.07 6.31
N PHE A 93 41.40 -39.81 5.88
CA PHE A 93 41.75 -38.66 6.73
C PHE A 93 40.69 -37.55 6.69
N PHE A 94 40.35 -37.03 7.86
CA PHE A 94 39.44 -35.90 8.07
C PHE A 94 40.23 -34.58 8.10
N PRO A 95 39.65 -33.45 7.64
CA PRO A 95 40.14 -32.12 7.99
C PRO A 95 39.90 -31.83 9.49
N ILE A 96 40.77 -30.99 10.08
CA ILE A 96 41.10 -31.04 11.51
C ILE A 96 40.12 -30.27 12.43
N GLU A 97 39.28 -29.39 11.88
CA GLU A 97 38.46 -28.46 12.67
C GLU A 97 37.40 -29.15 13.56
N ALA A 98 36.94 -30.35 13.20
CA ALA A 98 35.99 -31.11 14.02
C ALA A 98 36.58 -31.62 15.36
N ALA A 99 37.91 -31.75 15.47
CA ALA A 99 38.55 -32.34 16.63
C ALA A 99 38.58 -31.41 17.86
N ALA A 100 38.71 -30.09 17.65
CA ALA A 100 38.80 -29.11 18.72
C ALA A 100 37.48 -29.00 19.52
N THR A 101 36.35 -29.00 18.81
CA THR A 101 35.00 -28.82 19.39
C THR A 101 34.54 -30.03 20.19
N LEU A 102 34.90 -31.26 19.76
CA LEU A 102 34.60 -32.48 20.52
C LEU A 102 35.39 -32.54 21.85
N LEU A 103 36.61 -32.01 21.87
CA LEU A 103 37.46 -31.99 23.07
C LEU A 103 36.91 -31.04 24.16
N THR A 104 36.40 -29.85 23.78
CA THR A 104 35.79 -28.91 24.73
C THR A 104 34.46 -29.42 25.30
N VAL A 105 33.59 -30.01 24.47
CA VAL A 105 32.33 -30.61 24.94
C VAL A 105 32.58 -31.82 25.85
N GLY A 106 33.55 -32.68 25.51
CA GLY A 106 33.89 -33.87 26.30
C GLY A 106 34.34 -33.56 27.73
N VAL A 107 35.19 -32.54 27.91
CA VAL A 107 35.69 -32.14 29.24
C VAL A 107 34.56 -31.54 30.11
N GLY A 108 33.67 -30.74 29.52
CA GLY A 108 32.53 -30.16 30.24
C GLY A 108 31.56 -31.21 30.81
N LEU A 109 31.24 -32.25 30.02
CA LEU A 109 30.36 -33.34 30.46
C LEU A 109 31.01 -34.22 31.54
N LEU A 110 32.32 -34.44 31.47
CA LEU A 110 33.08 -35.18 32.50
C LEU A 110 33.06 -34.45 33.86
N TYR A 111 33.26 -33.12 33.86
CA TYR A 111 33.16 -32.31 35.07
C TYR A 111 31.76 -32.37 35.71
N TRP A 112 30.71 -32.33 34.88
CA TRP A 112 29.31 -32.37 35.33
C TRP A 112 28.92 -33.71 35.98
N PHE A 113 29.34 -34.84 35.40
CA PHE A 113 29.05 -36.17 35.96
C PHE A 113 29.81 -36.47 37.25
N CYS A 114 31.09 -36.08 37.36
CA CYS A 114 31.93 -36.46 38.50
C CYS A 114 31.54 -35.80 39.84
N ILE A 115 30.83 -34.67 39.83
CA ILE A 115 30.54 -33.89 41.05
C ILE A 115 29.18 -34.25 41.69
N ARG A 116 28.31 -35.04 41.04
CA ARG A 116 26.92 -35.23 41.49
C ARG A 116 26.45 -36.67 41.75
N SER A 117 27.30 -37.53 42.31
CA SER A 117 26.85 -38.74 43.04
C SER A 117 27.88 -39.26 44.06
N GLY A 118 27.86 -38.68 45.27
CA GLY A 118 28.63 -39.15 46.43
C GLY A 118 27.77 -39.32 47.67
N ARG A 119 27.12 -40.48 47.83
CA ARG A 119 26.43 -40.85 49.09
C ARG A 119 27.43 -41.42 50.09
N VAL A 120 27.29 -41.04 51.37
CA VAL A 120 27.83 -41.79 52.51
C VAL A 120 26.67 -42.12 53.45
N TYR A 121 26.64 -43.36 53.94
CA TYR A 121 25.62 -43.89 54.86
C TYR A 121 25.87 -43.44 56.30
N SER A 122 24.84 -43.52 57.15
CA SER A 122 25.00 -43.98 58.53
C SER A 122 23.70 -44.68 59.03
N PRO A 123 23.80 -45.64 59.97
CA PRO A 123 22.73 -46.60 60.27
C PRO A 123 21.76 -46.13 61.37
N THR A 124 20.67 -46.90 61.52
CA THR A 124 19.64 -46.72 62.56
C THR A 124 20.10 -47.21 63.93
N ALA A 125 19.95 -46.36 64.95
CA ALA A 125 19.86 -46.76 66.36
C ALA A 125 18.98 -45.75 67.13
N SER A 126 18.27 -46.20 68.16
CA SER A 126 17.31 -45.42 68.95
C SER A 126 17.84 -45.09 70.35
N PHE A 127 17.50 -43.92 70.92
CA PHE A 127 16.68 -43.80 72.16
C PHE A 127 16.57 -42.35 72.70
N ALA A 128 15.50 -42.13 73.48
CA ALA A 128 15.34 -41.16 74.58
C ALA A 128 15.43 -39.63 74.34
N ASN A 129 14.25 -39.01 74.30
CA ASN A 129 13.83 -37.74 74.92
C ASN A 129 14.89 -36.71 75.37
N ALA A 130 14.91 -35.55 74.69
CA ALA A 130 15.21 -34.23 75.26
C ALA A 130 14.41 -33.13 74.52
N GLU A 131 14.26 -31.96 75.13
CA GLU A 131 13.27 -30.91 74.80
C GLU A 131 13.39 -30.21 73.42
N PRO A 132 12.30 -29.58 72.91
CA PRO A 132 12.26 -29.02 71.56
C PRO A 132 13.05 -27.71 71.39
N TYR A 133 14.14 -27.75 70.62
CA TYR A 133 14.90 -26.56 70.26
C TYR A 133 14.31 -25.78 69.07
N SER A 134 14.24 -24.46 69.25
CA SER A 134 13.67 -23.45 68.34
C SER A 134 14.19 -23.50 66.89
N ALA A 135 13.27 -23.35 65.92
CA ALA A 135 13.54 -23.41 64.47
C ALA A 135 14.24 -22.18 63.84
N LYS A 136 15.06 -21.43 64.60
CA LYS A 136 15.66 -20.15 64.18
C LYS A 136 16.87 -20.14 63.22
N PRO A 137 17.68 -21.20 62.99
CA PRO A 137 18.92 -21.10 62.20
C PRO A 137 18.80 -20.75 60.71
N ARG A 138 17.59 -20.56 60.13
CA ARG A 138 17.39 -20.52 58.67
C ARG A 138 16.98 -19.17 58.08
N GLU A 139 16.49 -18.23 58.89
CA GLU A 139 16.26 -16.83 58.50
C GLU A 139 17.51 -15.97 58.67
N GLU A 140 18.24 -16.16 59.78
CA GLU A 140 19.45 -15.39 60.13
C GLU A 140 20.48 -15.35 59.01
N ARG A 141 20.63 -16.44 58.23
CA ARG A 141 21.55 -16.51 57.08
C ARG A 141 21.18 -15.57 55.92
N PHE A 142 19.89 -15.32 55.66
CA PHE A 142 19.46 -14.39 54.61
C PHE A 142 19.57 -12.95 55.11
N ALA A 143 19.21 -12.72 56.38
CA ALA A 143 19.42 -11.46 57.08
C ALA A 143 20.92 -11.09 57.21
N ALA A 144 21.81 -12.09 57.25
CA ALA A 144 23.27 -11.94 57.21
C ALA A 144 23.81 -11.74 55.78
N PHE A 145 23.24 -12.40 54.75
CA PHE A 145 23.57 -12.14 53.35
C PHE A 145 23.31 -10.68 52.97
N VAL A 146 22.12 -10.13 53.26
CA VAL A 146 21.82 -8.71 53.06
C VAL A 146 22.84 -7.82 53.78
N LYS A 147 23.20 -8.16 55.03
CA LYS A 147 24.19 -7.41 55.80
C LYS A 147 25.60 -7.50 55.19
N HIS A 148 25.95 -8.62 54.55
CA HIS A 148 27.23 -8.79 53.86
C HIS A 148 27.31 -7.89 52.63
N GLU A 149 26.33 -7.94 51.73
CA GLU A 149 26.33 -7.12 50.51
C GLU A 149 26.36 -5.61 50.83
N LEU A 150 25.60 -5.17 51.83
CA LEU A 150 25.59 -3.80 52.35
C LEU A 150 26.89 -3.38 53.07
N SER A 151 27.77 -4.33 53.38
CA SER A 151 29.10 -4.07 53.96
C SER A 151 30.24 -4.19 52.94
N ALA A 152 29.99 -4.85 51.80
CA ALA A 152 30.97 -5.09 50.75
C ALA A 152 30.95 -4.03 49.64
N ASN A 153 29.83 -3.33 49.44
CA ASN A 153 29.61 -2.38 48.36
C ASN A 153 29.13 -1.00 48.89
N GLU A 154 29.60 0.11 48.32
CA GLU A 154 29.13 1.47 48.71
C GLU A 154 27.66 1.71 48.31
N THR A 155 27.18 1.07 47.23
CA THR A 155 25.85 1.25 46.64
C THR A 155 25.28 -0.12 46.24
N VAL A 156 24.10 -0.50 46.76
CA VAL A 156 23.47 -1.80 46.48
C VAL A 156 22.01 -1.61 46.05
N LEU A 157 21.59 -2.30 44.99
CA LEU A 157 20.20 -2.38 44.55
C LEU A 157 19.71 -3.82 44.62
N PHE A 158 18.82 -4.14 45.55
CA PHE A 158 18.09 -5.41 45.54
C PHE A 158 16.81 -5.25 44.71
N ALA A 159 16.61 -6.12 43.72
CA ALA A 159 15.45 -6.09 42.83
C ALA A 159 14.71 -7.44 42.83
N GLY A 160 13.43 -7.40 43.15
CA GLY A 160 12.50 -8.53 43.08
C GLY A 160 11.58 -8.46 41.86
N ARG A 161 10.67 -9.44 41.75
CA ARG A 161 9.80 -9.59 40.59
C ARG A 161 8.91 -8.34 40.40
N GLY A 162 9.00 -7.72 39.22
CA GLY A 162 8.27 -6.49 38.89
C GLY A 162 8.99 -5.18 39.26
N GLY A 163 10.18 -5.24 39.84
CA GLY A 163 11.05 -4.08 40.03
C GLY A 163 11.75 -3.66 38.74
N ARG A 164 11.79 -2.36 38.42
CA ARG A 164 12.56 -1.81 37.30
C ARG A 164 14.01 -1.59 37.76
N ILE A 165 14.98 -2.14 37.03
CA ILE A 165 16.42 -2.07 37.34
C ILE A 165 17.11 -1.03 36.44
N GLU A 166 16.58 -0.87 35.24
CA GLU A 166 17.14 -0.17 34.09
C GLU A 166 17.36 1.32 34.38
N PRO A 167 16.41 2.06 35.01
CA PRO A 167 16.63 3.47 35.35
C PRO A 167 17.76 3.68 36.36
N PHE A 168 17.93 2.73 37.31
CA PHE A 168 19.01 2.81 38.31
C PHE A 168 20.37 2.55 37.69
N ARG A 169 20.50 1.51 36.83
CA ARG A 169 21.74 1.27 36.08
C ARG A 169 22.11 2.48 35.24
N ALA A 170 21.19 2.95 34.39
CA ALA A 170 21.42 4.10 33.52
C ALA A 170 21.86 5.35 34.29
N LEU A 171 21.27 5.63 35.46
CA LEU A 171 21.71 6.73 36.32
C LEU A 171 23.13 6.53 36.86
N TYR A 172 23.43 5.38 37.47
CA TYR A 172 24.71 5.15 38.14
C TYR A 172 25.88 4.99 37.14
N ASP A 173 25.61 4.40 35.98
CA ASP A 173 26.54 4.34 34.84
C ASP A 173 26.86 5.77 34.34
N ALA A 174 25.84 6.64 34.19
CA ALA A 174 26.03 8.03 33.78
C ALA A 174 26.70 8.91 34.85
N LEU A 175 26.50 8.61 36.13
CA LEU A 175 27.21 9.24 37.27
C LEU A 175 28.62 8.65 37.50
N GLN A 176 29.06 7.69 36.68
CA GLN A 176 30.36 7.01 36.77
C GLN A 176 30.66 6.36 38.15
N VAL A 177 29.63 5.89 38.86
CA VAL A 177 29.74 5.28 40.19
C VAL A 177 29.19 3.84 40.21
N PRO A 178 29.89 2.88 40.83
CA PRO A 178 29.50 1.47 40.77
C PRO A 178 28.19 1.19 41.52
N LEU A 179 27.24 0.54 40.83
CA LEU A 179 25.98 0.06 41.38
C LEU A 179 25.99 -1.47 41.48
N HIS A 180 26.04 -2.02 42.69
CA HIS A 180 25.94 -3.47 42.86
C HIS A 180 24.47 -3.93 42.80
N VAL A 181 24.06 -4.54 41.69
CA VAL A 181 22.68 -5.01 41.49
C VAL A 181 22.54 -6.49 41.85
N VAL A 182 21.70 -6.78 42.86
CA VAL A 182 21.32 -8.14 43.27
C VAL A 182 19.92 -8.46 42.74
N ASP A 183 19.85 -9.17 41.61
CA ASP A 183 18.60 -9.67 41.05
C ASP A 183 18.11 -10.90 41.85
N LEU A 184 17.06 -10.69 42.65
CA LEU A 184 16.45 -11.71 43.50
C LEU A 184 15.58 -12.71 42.71
N THR A 185 15.31 -12.46 41.43
CA THR A 185 14.60 -13.40 40.55
C THR A 185 15.54 -14.45 39.96
N GLN A 186 16.81 -14.10 39.75
CA GLN A 186 17.85 -15.01 39.23
C GLN A 186 18.57 -15.78 40.35
N MET A 187 18.49 -15.32 41.60
CA MET A 187 19.18 -15.94 42.74
C MET A 187 18.39 -17.07 43.41
N ALA A 188 19.05 -18.21 43.64
CA ALA A 188 18.48 -19.35 44.36
C ALA A 188 18.14 -19.00 45.82
N GLY A 189 16.85 -18.82 46.11
CA GLY A 189 16.34 -18.38 47.41
C GLY A 189 16.13 -16.87 47.54
N GLY A 190 16.24 -16.10 46.45
CA GLY A 190 16.03 -14.65 46.45
C GLY A 190 14.66 -14.19 46.95
N SER A 191 13.61 -15.02 46.85
CA SER A 191 12.31 -14.74 47.50
C SER A 191 12.43 -14.58 49.01
N LYS A 192 13.33 -15.33 49.67
CA LYS A 192 13.58 -15.28 51.11
C LYS A 192 14.47 -14.13 51.53
N VAL A 193 15.26 -13.61 50.58
CA VAL A 193 15.99 -12.34 50.74
C VAL A 193 15.01 -11.18 50.60
N LEU A 194 14.03 -11.26 49.70
CA LEU A 194 12.95 -10.27 49.58
C LEU A 194 12.03 -10.28 50.82
N GLU A 195 11.66 -11.46 51.34
CA GLU A 195 10.98 -11.62 52.64
C GLU A 195 11.77 -10.91 53.76
N ALA A 196 13.06 -11.20 53.92
CA ALA A 196 13.91 -10.62 54.96
C ALA A 196 14.24 -9.11 54.77
N LEU A 197 14.13 -8.58 53.55
CA LEU A 197 14.19 -7.13 53.29
C LEU A 197 12.88 -6.47 53.71
N HIS A 198 11.73 -7.03 53.34
CA HIS A 198 10.42 -6.48 53.67
C HIS A 198 10.11 -6.56 55.18
N GLU A 199 10.54 -7.60 55.89
CA GLU A 199 10.45 -7.67 57.36
C GLU A 199 11.26 -6.59 58.09
N ARG A 200 12.36 -6.13 57.48
CA ARG A 200 13.20 -5.04 58.02
C ARG A 200 12.73 -3.65 57.60
N HIS A 201 12.08 -3.56 56.44
CA HIS A 201 11.67 -2.32 55.79
C HIS A 201 10.22 -2.39 55.28
N PRO A 202 9.23 -2.60 56.18
CA PRO A 202 7.82 -2.71 55.82
C PRO A 202 7.24 -1.42 55.24
N GLU A 203 7.94 -0.28 55.40
CA GLU A 203 7.64 1.00 54.76
C GLU A 203 7.79 0.99 53.22
N GLN A 204 8.54 0.02 52.67
CA GLN A 204 8.84 -0.02 51.24
C GLN A 204 7.85 -0.91 50.48
N VAL A 205 7.11 -0.28 49.56
CA VAL A 205 5.99 -0.88 48.82
C VAL A 205 6.40 -1.44 47.45
N GLU A 206 7.48 -0.94 46.86
CA GLU A 206 8.04 -1.46 45.60
C GLU A 206 8.98 -2.65 45.88
N ASN A 207 9.01 -3.65 44.98
CA ASN A 207 9.97 -4.76 45.01
C ASN A 207 11.40 -4.33 44.61
N VAL A 208 11.83 -3.12 45.00
CA VAL A 208 13.13 -2.53 44.70
C VAL A 208 13.64 -1.82 45.95
N TYR A 209 14.89 -2.09 46.34
CA TYR A 209 15.51 -1.52 47.53
C TYR A 209 16.91 -1.03 47.18
N LEU A 210 17.05 0.27 46.89
CA LEU A 210 18.34 0.96 46.75
C LEU A 210 18.86 1.33 48.15
N PHE A 211 20.10 0.96 48.43
CA PHE A 211 20.84 1.32 49.63
C PHE A 211 22.13 2.06 49.28
N LEU A 212 22.44 3.12 50.04
CA LEU A 212 23.64 3.95 49.91
C LEU A 212 24.40 3.93 51.24
N LYS A 213 25.67 3.53 51.23
CA LYS A 213 26.53 3.40 52.43
C LYS A 213 25.85 2.61 53.57
N GLY A 214 25.04 1.61 53.22
CA GLY A 214 24.26 0.79 54.16
C GLY A 214 22.89 1.36 54.59
N HIS A 215 22.53 2.58 54.20
CA HIS A 215 21.23 3.21 54.51
C HIS A 215 20.22 3.02 53.35
N LEU A 216 18.96 2.71 53.66
CA LEU A 216 17.91 2.55 52.65
C LEU A 216 17.49 3.91 52.07
N VAL A 217 17.48 4.02 50.74
CA VAL A 217 16.82 5.10 49.98
C VAL A 217 15.42 4.69 49.54
N GLY A 218 15.22 3.42 49.18
CA GLY A 218 13.93 2.87 48.74
C GLY A 218 13.87 2.61 47.24
N GLY A 219 12.76 2.99 46.61
CA GLY A 219 12.45 2.72 45.21
C GLY A 219 12.67 3.91 44.29
N LEU A 220 12.17 3.81 43.05
CA LEU A 220 12.42 4.84 42.03
C LEU A 220 11.72 6.15 42.40
N LYS A 221 10.56 6.06 43.05
CA LYS A 221 9.79 7.20 43.57
C LYS A 221 10.55 7.98 44.66
N GLN A 222 11.23 7.28 45.57
CA GLN A 222 12.03 7.92 46.63
C GLN A 222 13.32 8.52 46.07
N LEU A 223 14.01 7.83 45.16
CA LEU A 223 15.17 8.35 44.45
C LEU A 223 14.82 9.64 43.68
N ARG A 224 13.71 9.65 42.94
CA ARG A 224 13.16 10.85 42.30
C ARG A 224 12.93 11.98 43.31
N GLY A 225 12.42 11.67 44.50
CA GLY A 225 12.26 12.64 45.59
C GLY A 225 13.57 13.33 45.96
N LEU A 226 14.61 12.55 46.31
CA LEU A 226 15.94 13.08 46.65
C LEU A 226 16.53 13.97 45.56
N LEU A 227 16.38 13.56 44.29
CA LEU A 227 16.90 14.32 43.14
C LEU A 227 16.14 15.65 42.96
N VAL A 228 14.81 15.62 43.00
CA VAL A 228 13.94 16.80 42.85
C VAL A 228 14.08 17.77 44.02
N ASP A 229 14.27 17.26 45.24
CA ASP A 229 14.55 18.06 46.45
C ASP A 229 15.97 18.66 46.46
N GLY A 230 16.77 18.44 45.42
CA GLY A 230 18.14 18.95 45.27
C GLY A 230 19.19 18.21 46.11
N ARG A 231 18.81 17.14 46.81
CA ARG A 231 19.65 16.35 47.74
C ARG A 231 20.59 15.37 47.02
N LYS A 232 21.06 15.76 45.83
CA LYS A 232 21.85 14.94 44.91
C LYS A 232 23.17 14.43 45.50
N ASP A 233 23.75 15.17 46.45
CA ASP A 233 25.06 14.86 47.03
C ASP A 233 25.00 13.62 47.95
N GLU A 234 23.79 13.22 48.37
CA GLU A 234 23.54 11.98 49.12
C GLU A 234 23.78 10.72 48.27
N LEU A 235 23.73 10.81 46.92
CA LEU A 235 24.14 9.71 46.03
C LEU A 235 25.65 9.44 46.10
N GLY A 236 26.43 10.43 46.53
CA GLY A 236 27.86 10.30 46.83
C GLY A 236 28.73 11.39 46.23
N GLU A 237 29.72 11.86 46.99
CA GLU A 237 30.69 12.91 46.64
C GLU A 237 31.52 12.66 45.37
N LYS A 238 31.50 11.42 44.83
CA LYS A 238 32.23 11.00 43.63
C LYS A 238 31.38 11.03 42.34
N CYS A 239 30.08 11.31 42.42
CA CYS A 239 29.16 11.21 41.28
C CYS A 239 29.44 12.29 40.20
N ASP A 240 29.66 11.88 38.95
CA ASP A 240 29.81 12.78 37.82
C ASP A 240 28.46 13.30 37.31
N TRP A 241 28.09 14.49 37.77
CA TRP A 241 26.89 15.18 37.29
C TRP A 241 27.06 15.87 35.93
N SER A 242 28.17 15.73 35.22
CA SER A 242 28.34 16.37 33.90
C SER A 242 27.27 15.89 32.90
N HIS A 243 27.03 14.58 32.85
CA HIS A 243 26.09 13.91 31.96
C HIS A 243 24.69 13.68 32.55
N VAL A 244 24.34 14.25 33.72
CA VAL A 244 23.02 14.05 34.36
C VAL A 244 22.39 15.37 34.77
N ARG A 245 21.09 15.53 34.48
CA ARG A 245 20.29 16.69 34.91
C ARG A 245 19.09 16.22 35.71
N VAL A 246 18.79 16.87 36.82
CA VAL A 246 17.50 16.69 37.53
C VAL A 246 16.39 17.26 36.65
N ASP A 247 15.31 16.51 36.46
CA ASP A 247 14.10 16.99 35.81
C ASP A 247 12.88 16.71 36.70
N THR A 248 12.14 17.77 37.02
CA THR A 248 10.94 17.71 37.85
C THR A 248 9.71 17.21 37.10
N LYS A 249 9.76 17.12 35.76
CA LYS A 249 8.67 16.63 34.91
C LYS A 249 8.78 15.13 34.60
N SER A 250 9.99 14.59 34.46
CA SER A 250 10.25 13.16 34.25
C SER A 250 9.72 12.28 35.40
N ASP A 251 9.19 11.11 35.04
CA ASP A 251 8.81 10.03 35.96
C ASP A 251 10.00 9.45 36.74
N THR A 252 11.23 9.57 36.22
CA THR A 252 12.45 9.13 36.91
C THR A 252 13.05 10.20 37.82
N GLY A 253 12.70 11.48 37.62
CA GLY A 253 13.32 12.63 38.30
C GLY A 253 14.61 13.14 37.67
N PHE A 254 15.08 12.53 36.57
CA PHE A 254 16.32 12.92 35.89
C PHE A 254 16.29 12.65 34.39
N MET A 255 17.15 13.36 33.67
CA MET A 255 17.54 13.09 32.29
C MET A 255 19.02 12.75 32.24
N ILE A 256 19.38 11.83 31.34
CA ILE A 256 20.77 11.57 30.99
C ILE A 256 21.08 12.36 29.73
N LEU A 257 22.25 12.97 29.69
CA LEU A 257 22.77 13.67 28.52
C LEU A 257 23.71 12.75 27.75
N SER A 258 23.63 12.78 26.43
CA SER A 258 24.63 12.13 25.59
C SER A 258 26.01 12.76 25.76
N ALA A 259 27.05 12.12 25.24
CA ALA A 259 28.40 12.69 25.15
C ALA A 259 28.48 14.00 24.32
N LEU A 260 27.38 14.40 23.63
CA LEU A 260 27.24 15.67 22.93
C LEU A 260 26.37 16.69 23.71
N ASN A 261 26.10 16.43 24.99
CA ASN A 261 25.16 17.19 25.85
C ASN A 261 23.71 17.27 25.33
N SER A 262 23.28 16.37 24.44
CA SER A 262 21.88 16.31 23.98
C SER A 262 20.98 15.51 24.93
N PHE A 263 19.72 15.92 25.05
CA PHE A 263 18.74 15.29 25.95
C PHE A 263 18.39 13.86 25.53
N GLN A 264 18.55 12.90 26.44
CA GLN A 264 17.91 11.59 26.37
C GLN A 264 16.96 11.43 27.56
N CYS A 265 15.65 11.47 27.27
CA CYS A 265 14.65 11.08 28.25
C CYS A 265 14.76 9.57 28.47
N ALA A 266 14.95 9.13 29.72
CA ALA A 266 15.26 7.74 30.08
C ALA A 266 14.06 6.77 29.99
N GLY A 267 13.11 7.04 29.09
CA GLY A 267 11.95 6.20 28.77
C GLY A 267 12.06 5.67 27.34
N GLU A 268 12.66 4.48 27.20
CA GLU A 268 12.49 3.52 26.11
C GLU A 268 12.25 4.09 24.69
N ILE A 269 13.32 4.53 24.02
CA ILE A 269 13.39 4.42 22.56
C ILE A 269 13.75 2.97 22.24
N ASN A 270 12.76 2.15 21.87
CA ASN A 270 13.03 0.85 21.28
C ASN A 270 13.91 1.02 20.04
N GLN A 271 14.99 0.24 19.96
CA GLN A 271 15.95 0.30 18.84
C GLN A 271 15.49 -0.49 17.60
N GLU A 272 14.36 -1.18 17.68
CA GLU A 272 13.53 -1.42 16.49
C GLU A 272 13.09 -0.06 15.95
N GLY A 273 13.82 0.43 14.94
CA GLY A 273 13.58 1.74 14.36
C GLY A 273 12.14 1.89 13.85
N ALA A 274 11.65 3.13 13.79
CA ALA A 274 10.31 3.46 13.31
C ALA A 274 10.13 3.30 11.78
N ASN A 275 10.69 2.21 11.24
CA ASN A 275 10.27 1.63 9.98
C ASN A 275 8.79 1.26 10.12
N PHE A 276 7.90 2.11 9.62
CA PHE A 276 6.50 1.77 9.40
C PHE A 276 6.40 0.74 8.26
N GLU A 277 6.92 -0.48 8.48
CA GLU A 277 6.99 -1.55 7.51
C GLU A 277 6.01 -2.69 7.83
N THR A 278 5.35 -3.19 6.79
CA THR A 278 4.47 -4.36 6.88
C THR A 278 5.32 -5.62 6.74
N LYS A 279 5.11 -6.62 7.59
CA LYS A 279 5.85 -7.89 7.56
C LYS A 279 4.90 -9.07 7.46
N PRO A 280 5.30 -10.16 6.77
CA PRO A 280 4.66 -11.45 6.90
C PRO A 280 4.91 -12.05 8.30
N LEU A 281 4.13 -13.05 8.66
CA LEU A 281 4.34 -13.94 9.79
C LEU A 281 4.55 -15.36 9.25
N HIS A 282 5.59 -16.05 9.71
CA HIS A 282 5.99 -17.37 9.22
C HIS A 282 5.54 -18.49 10.17
N THR A 283 5.60 -18.28 11.49
CA THR A 283 5.32 -19.33 12.47
C THR A 283 3.98 -19.18 13.20
N VAL A 284 3.48 -20.28 13.75
CA VAL A 284 2.25 -20.31 14.56
C VAL A 284 2.43 -19.50 15.86
N ASP A 285 3.64 -19.50 16.44
CA ASP A 285 3.96 -18.70 17.63
C ASP A 285 4.04 -17.19 17.33
N GLU A 286 4.56 -16.78 16.18
CA GLU A 286 4.45 -15.38 15.71
C GLU A 286 2.98 -14.97 15.60
N LEU A 287 2.15 -15.72 14.88
CA LEU A 287 0.71 -15.42 14.74
C LEU A 287 -0.01 -15.42 16.09
N ARG A 288 0.36 -16.32 17.00
CA ARG A 288 -0.16 -16.37 18.38
C ARG A 288 0.21 -15.10 19.17
N ALA A 289 1.48 -14.67 19.12
CA ALA A 289 2.00 -13.55 19.91
C ALA A 289 1.68 -12.16 19.34
N PHE A 290 1.58 -12.01 18.02
CA PHE A 290 1.41 -10.73 17.30
C PHE A 290 0.31 -9.83 17.90
N ASP A 291 0.59 -8.59 18.33
CA ASP A 291 -0.47 -7.61 18.63
C ASP A 291 -0.92 -6.98 17.30
N PRO A 292 -2.19 -7.14 16.87
CA PRO A 292 -2.69 -6.48 15.66
C PRO A 292 -2.45 -4.97 15.60
N LYS A 293 -2.24 -4.29 16.74
CA LYS A 293 -1.95 -2.85 16.82
C LYS A 293 -0.54 -2.45 16.36
N THR A 294 0.40 -3.37 16.17
CA THR A 294 1.71 -3.06 15.59
C THR A 294 1.68 -3.09 14.06
N LEU A 295 0.61 -3.61 13.46
CA LEU A 295 0.44 -3.62 12.01
C LEU A 295 0.26 -2.20 11.47
N VAL A 296 0.92 -1.90 10.35
CA VAL A 296 0.73 -0.65 9.60
C VAL A 296 -0.71 -0.58 9.07
N ARG A 297 -1.54 0.19 9.76
CA ARG A 297 -2.93 0.46 9.37
C ARG A 297 -3.04 1.29 8.09
N CYS A 298 -4.04 1.00 7.28
CA CYS A 298 -4.57 1.91 6.27
C CYS A 298 -5.85 2.60 6.76
N CYS A 299 -5.93 3.92 6.56
CA CYS A 299 -7.09 4.74 6.93
C CYS A 299 -7.96 5.17 5.73
N VAL A 300 -7.57 4.80 4.50
CA VAL A 300 -8.31 5.13 3.27
C VAL A 300 -9.57 4.25 3.16
N PRO A 301 -10.80 4.83 3.12
CA PRO A 301 -12.02 4.04 2.96
C PRO A 301 -12.20 3.56 1.52
N ILE A 302 -12.83 2.39 1.33
CA ILE A 302 -13.11 1.85 0.01
C ILE A 302 -14.15 2.69 -0.76
N ALA A 303 -13.80 3.07 -1.98
CA ALA A 303 -14.57 3.96 -2.83
C ALA A 303 -15.88 3.31 -3.31
N PRO A 304 -17.03 4.01 -3.21
CA PRO A 304 -18.30 3.49 -3.68
C PRO A 304 -18.34 3.44 -5.21
N LEU A 305 -18.66 2.26 -5.76
CA LEU A 305 -18.96 2.12 -7.19
C LEU A 305 -20.29 2.81 -7.52
N SER A 306 -20.32 3.51 -8.65
CA SER A 306 -21.51 4.13 -9.24
C SER A 306 -22.70 3.16 -9.38
N ARG A 307 -22.46 1.92 -9.83
CA ARG A 307 -23.48 0.89 -10.03
C ARG A 307 -23.10 -0.42 -9.34
N LYS A 308 -23.96 -0.90 -8.42
CA LYS A 308 -23.77 -2.16 -7.69
C LYS A 308 -24.19 -3.39 -8.53
N GLN A 309 -23.32 -3.80 -9.45
CA GLN A 309 -23.53 -4.92 -10.37
C GLN A 309 -23.41 -6.30 -9.67
N ARG A 310 -24.41 -6.70 -8.86
CA ARG A 310 -24.37 -7.94 -8.03
C ARG A 310 -24.35 -9.26 -8.82
N ARG A 311 -24.66 -9.26 -10.12
CA ARG A 311 -24.71 -10.45 -10.99
C ARG A 311 -23.87 -10.23 -12.24
N ARG A 312 -22.55 -10.22 -12.07
CA ARG A 312 -21.54 -10.18 -13.15
C ARG A 312 -20.35 -11.07 -12.80
N SER A 313 -19.63 -11.53 -13.83
CA SER A 313 -18.29 -12.10 -13.68
C SER A 313 -17.32 -11.05 -13.14
N LYS A 314 -16.49 -11.47 -12.19
CA LYS A 314 -15.53 -10.64 -11.45
C LYS A 314 -14.09 -11.02 -11.81
N LEU A 315 -13.17 -10.07 -11.75
CA LEU A 315 -11.73 -10.37 -11.86
C LEU A 315 -11.09 -10.34 -10.47
N LEU A 316 -10.50 -11.46 -10.08
CA LEU A 316 -9.53 -11.54 -9.00
C LEU A 316 -8.13 -11.38 -9.61
N VAL A 317 -7.28 -10.57 -8.98
CA VAL A 317 -5.86 -10.48 -9.30
C VAL A 317 -5.07 -10.85 -8.05
N CYS A 318 -4.24 -11.88 -8.15
CA CYS A 318 -3.37 -12.38 -7.09
C CYS A 318 -1.94 -12.09 -7.52
N HIS A 319 -1.37 -10.97 -7.07
CA HIS A 319 -0.35 -10.28 -7.86
C HIS A 319 0.97 -11.05 -8.05
N ASP A 320 1.34 -11.88 -7.05
CA ASP A 320 2.62 -12.58 -6.86
C ASP A 320 3.79 -11.94 -7.62
N MET A 321 4.50 -11.05 -6.93
CA MET A 321 5.62 -10.28 -7.47
C MET A 321 6.85 -10.50 -6.60
N LYS A 322 7.81 -11.32 -7.07
CA LYS A 322 9.04 -11.71 -6.36
C LYS A 322 8.81 -12.14 -4.91
N GLY A 323 7.70 -12.82 -4.61
CA GLY A 323 7.32 -13.26 -3.25
C GLY A 323 6.82 -12.16 -2.28
N GLY A 324 6.72 -10.91 -2.72
CA GLY A 324 6.19 -9.78 -1.95
C GLY A 324 7.18 -9.10 -0.97
N TYR A 325 6.70 -8.05 -0.31
CA TYR A 325 7.37 -7.24 0.71
C TYR A 325 8.72 -6.61 0.28
N HIS A 326 8.76 -6.03 -0.91
CA HIS A 326 9.88 -5.25 -1.44
C HIS A 326 9.79 -3.80 -0.93
N GLU A 327 10.08 -2.78 -1.73
CA GLU A 327 9.97 -1.38 -1.31
C GLU A 327 8.54 -0.97 -0.93
N ASP A 328 7.55 -1.71 -1.42
CA ASP A 328 6.13 -1.52 -1.17
C ASP A 328 5.69 -1.82 0.28
N ARG A 329 6.54 -2.47 1.08
CA ARG A 329 6.23 -2.75 2.49
C ARG A 329 6.18 -1.52 3.38
N PHE A 330 6.82 -0.42 2.98
CA PHE A 330 6.97 0.81 3.78
C PHE A 330 5.78 1.78 3.61
N LYS A 331 5.15 2.21 4.73
CA LYS A 331 4.03 3.18 4.77
C LYS A 331 4.34 4.49 4.04
N GLN A 332 5.58 4.96 4.15
CA GLN A 332 6.08 6.20 3.56
C GLN A 332 6.69 5.99 2.16
N GLY A 333 6.77 4.75 1.67
CA GLY A 333 7.38 4.39 0.40
C GLY A 333 8.91 4.39 0.44
N CYS A 334 9.51 4.56 -0.74
CA CYS A 334 10.95 4.55 -0.99
C CYS A 334 11.37 5.68 -1.94
N ASP A 335 12.68 5.79 -2.18
CA ASP A 335 13.30 6.65 -3.21
C ASP A 335 13.40 6.00 -4.60
N ASN A 336 13.29 4.66 -4.70
CA ASN A 336 13.30 3.94 -5.98
C ASN A 336 12.10 4.32 -6.87
N PHE A 337 12.35 5.13 -7.91
CA PHE A 337 11.36 5.56 -8.91
C PHE A 337 10.79 4.40 -9.75
N ASP A 338 11.53 3.33 -9.95
CA ASP A 338 11.13 2.20 -10.82
C ASP A 338 10.60 0.99 -10.04
N ALA A 339 10.35 1.16 -8.73
CA ALA A 339 9.64 0.18 -7.90
C ALA A 339 8.31 -0.27 -8.53
N TYR A 340 8.00 -1.56 -8.39
CA TYR A 340 6.81 -2.15 -9.01
C TYR A 340 5.52 -1.49 -8.53
N ARG A 341 4.63 -1.19 -9.49
CA ARG A 341 3.41 -0.42 -9.28
C ARG A 341 2.30 -0.91 -10.21
N PHE A 342 1.10 -1.09 -9.65
CA PHE A 342 -0.07 -1.54 -10.39
C PHE A 342 -1.12 -0.42 -10.48
N TYR A 343 -1.63 -0.17 -11.69
CA TYR A 343 -2.56 0.94 -11.96
C TYR A 343 -3.86 0.52 -12.67
N GLN A 344 -4.01 -0.74 -13.08
CA GLN A 344 -5.16 -1.24 -13.86
C GLN A 344 -6.37 -1.63 -12.99
N TRP A 345 -6.61 -0.87 -11.92
CA TRP A 345 -7.59 -1.19 -10.89
C TRP A 345 -9.02 -1.25 -11.41
N ASP A 346 -9.34 -0.56 -12.49
CA ASP A 346 -10.68 -0.53 -13.10
C ASP A 346 -11.15 -1.90 -13.64
N LEU A 347 -10.22 -2.82 -13.89
CA LEU A 347 -10.52 -4.20 -14.26
C LEU A 347 -10.84 -5.10 -13.03
N VAL A 348 -10.34 -4.74 -11.84
CA VAL A 348 -10.18 -5.67 -10.70
C VAL A 348 -11.27 -5.51 -9.62
N ASP A 349 -11.99 -6.58 -9.29
CA ASP A 349 -12.96 -6.62 -8.19
C ASP A 349 -12.34 -6.98 -6.83
N LEU A 350 -11.30 -7.83 -6.88
CA LEU A 350 -10.63 -8.42 -5.74
C LEU A 350 -9.12 -8.46 -6.03
N PHE A 351 -8.32 -7.84 -5.17
CA PHE A 351 -6.86 -7.90 -5.24
C PHE A 351 -6.35 -8.69 -4.05
N VAL A 352 -5.54 -9.72 -4.27
CA VAL A 352 -4.89 -10.50 -3.22
C VAL A 352 -3.42 -10.11 -3.19
N TYR A 353 -2.97 -9.62 -2.03
CA TYR A 353 -1.56 -9.48 -1.73
C TYR A 353 -0.99 -10.87 -1.41
N PHE A 354 -0.09 -11.33 -2.27
CA PHE A 354 0.43 -12.71 -2.23
C PHE A 354 1.90 -12.72 -1.86
N GLY A 355 2.26 -13.67 -0.99
CA GLY A 355 3.60 -13.91 -0.51
C GLY A 355 3.68 -15.28 0.15
N HIS A 356 4.90 -15.80 0.26
CA HIS A 356 5.17 -17.17 0.72
C HIS A 356 5.45 -17.22 2.23
N ALA A 357 4.40 -17.05 3.03
CA ALA A 357 4.44 -17.17 4.49
C ALA A 357 3.06 -17.51 5.08
N LEU A 358 3.03 -17.97 6.33
CA LEU A 358 1.79 -18.39 7.02
C LEU A 358 0.71 -17.31 7.03
N VAL A 359 1.10 -16.04 7.23
CA VAL A 359 0.20 -14.88 7.13
C VAL A 359 0.90 -13.73 6.42
N CYS A 360 0.30 -13.25 5.35
CA CYS A 360 0.74 -12.08 4.59
C CYS A 360 -0.32 -10.98 4.63
N PRO A 361 -0.28 -10.05 5.61
CA PRO A 361 -1.12 -8.85 5.61
C PRO A 361 -0.71 -7.91 4.46
N PRO A 362 -1.66 -7.35 3.69
CA PRO A 362 -1.34 -6.44 2.57
C PRO A 362 -0.72 -5.13 3.10
N PRO A 363 0.37 -4.60 2.51
CA PRO A 363 0.92 -3.31 2.89
C PRO A 363 -0.05 -2.16 2.65
N SER A 364 -0.02 -1.15 3.52
CA SER A 364 -1.01 -0.07 3.56
C SER A 364 -1.18 0.70 2.24
N GLY A 365 -0.12 0.81 1.43
CA GLY A 365 -0.16 1.44 0.11
C GLY A 365 -0.98 0.67 -0.91
N TRP A 366 -0.97 -0.67 -0.88
CA TRP A 366 -1.81 -1.51 -1.73
C TRP A 366 -3.29 -1.45 -1.30
N ILE A 367 -3.54 -1.45 0.01
CA ILE A 367 -4.89 -1.23 0.56
C ILE A 367 -5.42 0.13 0.06
N ALA A 368 -4.64 1.20 0.21
CA ALA A 368 -5.02 2.55 -0.23
C ALA A 368 -5.28 2.64 -1.74
N ALA A 369 -4.39 2.08 -2.56
CA ALA A 369 -4.52 2.08 -4.03
C ALA A 369 -5.80 1.35 -4.48
N GLY A 370 -6.05 0.14 -3.97
CA GLY A 370 -7.27 -0.60 -4.26
C GLY A 370 -8.52 0.11 -3.75
N HIS A 371 -8.48 0.61 -2.51
CA HIS A 371 -9.60 1.30 -1.89
C HIS A 371 -10.00 2.57 -2.64
N ARG A 372 -9.07 3.44 -3.09
CA ARG A 372 -9.43 4.64 -3.88
C ARG A 372 -10.15 4.31 -5.18
N HIS A 373 -9.87 3.15 -5.76
CA HIS A 373 -10.55 2.69 -6.97
C HIS A 373 -11.82 1.87 -6.66
N GLY A 374 -12.08 1.47 -5.41
CA GLY A 374 -13.22 0.61 -5.05
C GLY A 374 -12.99 -0.88 -5.29
N THR A 375 -11.73 -1.31 -5.43
CA THR A 375 -11.30 -2.71 -5.41
C THR A 375 -11.08 -3.13 -3.96
N ARG A 376 -11.50 -4.35 -3.60
CA ARG A 376 -11.25 -4.90 -2.26
C ARG A 376 -9.90 -5.59 -2.19
N VAL A 377 -9.21 -5.42 -1.07
CA VAL A 377 -7.83 -5.91 -0.90
C VAL A 377 -7.78 -7.00 0.17
N LEU A 378 -7.28 -8.18 -0.18
CA LEU A 378 -7.13 -9.32 0.72
C LEU A 378 -5.64 -9.56 1.02
N GLY A 379 -5.34 -10.09 2.20
CA GLY A 379 -4.07 -10.77 2.46
C GLY A 379 -4.09 -12.23 2.02
N THR A 380 -2.97 -12.91 2.24
CA THR A 380 -2.87 -14.37 2.03
C THR A 380 -2.61 -15.08 3.36
N PHE A 381 -3.25 -16.23 3.56
CA PHE A 381 -2.88 -17.24 4.54
C PHE A 381 -2.48 -18.49 3.75
N LEU A 382 -1.25 -18.96 3.94
CA LEU A 382 -0.68 -20.06 3.16
C LEU A 382 -0.04 -21.10 4.08
N THR A 383 -0.33 -22.37 3.85
CA THR A 383 0.51 -23.47 4.33
C THR A 383 0.91 -24.31 3.12
N GLU A 384 2.20 -24.64 2.99
CA GLU A 384 2.72 -25.39 1.85
C GLU A 384 3.80 -26.41 2.26
N GLY A 385 3.88 -27.53 1.53
CA GLY A 385 4.87 -28.59 1.76
C GLY A 385 4.81 -29.30 3.12
N ASP A 386 5.93 -29.91 3.51
CA ASP A 386 6.05 -30.65 4.77
C ASP A 386 5.97 -29.71 5.99
N GLU A 387 6.52 -28.49 5.89
CA GLU A 387 6.41 -27.48 6.95
C GLU A 387 4.95 -27.05 7.16
N GLY A 388 4.21 -26.76 6.08
CA GLY A 388 2.77 -26.51 6.13
C GLY A 388 1.97 -27.64 6.78
N THR A 389 2.42 -28.89 6.64
CA THR A 389 1.83 -30.06 7.32
C THR A 389 2.00 -30.01 8.83
N GLU A 390 3.16 -29.58 9.34
CA GLU A 390 3.38 -29.38 10.78
C GLU A 390 2.64 -28.14 11.31
N LEU A 391 2.66 -27.01 10.59
CA LEU A 391 1.88 -25.81 10.93
C LEU A 391 0.39 -26.16 11.07
N CYS A 392 -0.18 -26.91 10.12
CA CYS A 392 -1.56 -27.38 10.16
C CYS A 392 -1.89 -28.23 11.41
N LYS A 393 -0.94 -29.05 11.90
CA LYS A 393 -1.15 -29.84 13.13
C LYS A 393 -1.35 -28.96 14.35
N GLU A 394 -0.71 -27.80 14.42
CA GLU A 394 -0.83 -26.90 15.57
C GLU A 394 -2.01 -25.93 15.41
N LEU A 395 -2.18 -25.34 14.22
CA LEU A 395 -3.27 -24.41 13.90
C LEU A 395 -4.65 -25.05 14.07
N PHE A 396 -4.78 -26.31 13.65
CA PHE A 396 -6.04 -27.05 13.59
C PHE A 396 -6.11 -28.24 14.55
N LYS A 397 -5.26 -28.29 15.59
CA LYS A 397 -5.21 -29.41 16.58
C LYS A 397 -6.56 -29.74 17.22
N ASP A 398 -7.37 -28.71 17.46
CA ASP A 398 -8.71 -28.76 18.04
C ASP A 398 -9.53 -27.56 17.53
N ALA A 399 -10.86 -27.64 17.69
CA ALA A 399 -11.78 -26.60 17.23
C ALA A 399 -11.54 -25.25 17.93
N GLN A 400 -11.13 -25.24 19.20
CA GLN A 400 -10.85 -24.02 19.94
C GLN A 400 -9.66 -23.26 19.34
N SER A 401 -8.61 -23.97 18.94
CA SER A 401 -7.40 -23.40 18.32
C SER A 401 -7.72 -22.83 16.93
N ALA A 402 -8.49 -23.59 16.14
CA ALA A 402 -9.02 -23.12 14.86
C ALA A 402 -9.86 -21.82 15.01
N GLU A 403 -10.74 -21.74 16.02
CA GLU A 403 -11.52 -20.53 16.30
C GLU A 403 -10.66 -19.35 16.80
N ILE A 404 -9.62 -19.61 17.59
CA ILE A 404 -8.66 -18.59 18.05
C ILE A 404 -7.89 -18.01 16.86
N PHE A 405 -7.31 -18.83 15.99
CA PHE A 405 -6.55 -18.34 14.83
C PHE A 405 -7.44 -17.64 13.79
N ALA A 406 -8.67 -18.14 13.58
CA ALA A 406 -9.68 -17.44 12.77
C ALA A 406 -10.03 -16.05 13.34
N SER A 407 -10.18 -15.94 14.66
CA SER A 407 -10.43 -14.66 15.34
C SER A 407 -9.24 -13.72 15.23
N LYS A 408 -8.01 -14.26 15.38
CA LYS A 408 -6.75 -13.52 15.26
C LYS A 408 -6.60 -12.88 13.87
N LEU A 409 -6.86 -13.63 12.81
CA LEU A 409 -6.86 -13.12 11.43
C LEU A 409 -7.93 -12.03 11.20
N ALA A 410 -9.11 -12.16 11.79
CA ALA A 410 -10.14 -11.13 11.73
C ALA A 410 -9.76 -9.84 12.49
N ASP A 411 -9.08 -9.96 13.63
CA ASP A 411 -8.53 -8.81 14.38
C ASP A 411 -7.41 -8.11 13.60
N ILE A 412 -6.53 -8.87 12.93
CA ILE A 412 -5.48 -8.38 12.03
C ILE A 412 -6.11 -7.60 10.85
N THR A 413 -7.11 -8.16 10.18
CA THR A 413 -7.85 -7.46 9.11
C THR A 413 -8.51 -6.19 9.60
N ARG A 414 -9.17 -6.22 10.76
CA ARG A 414 -9.84 -5.04 11.35
C ARG A 414 -8.86 -3.93 11.70
N HIS A 415 -7.65 -4.25 12.18
CA HIS A 415 -6.65 -3.21 12.47
C HIS A 415 -5.97 -2.70 11.21
N GLY A 416 -5.52 -3.59 10.31
CA GLY A 416 -4.87 -3.22 9.05
C GLY A 416 -5.77 -2.41 8.11
N GLY A 417 -7.09 -2.62 8.19
CA GLY A 417 -8.08 -1.88 7.41
C GLY A 417 -8.33 -2.44 6.02
N PHE A 418 -8.15 -3.76 5.82
CA PHE A 418 -8.37 -4.47 4.54
C PHE A 418 -9.61 -5.38 4.58
N ASP A 419 -9.87 -6.14 3.50
CA ASP A 419 -11.15 -6.84 3.26
C ASP A 419 -11.12 -8.36 3.50
N GLY A 420 -10.07 -8.93 4.11
CA GLY A 420 -10.02 -10.36 4.45
C GLY A 420 -8.89 -11.12 3.77
N TRP A 421 -9.14 -12.36 3.36
CA TRP A 421 -8.08 -13.33 3.08
C TRP A 421 -8.37 -14.27 1.91
N LEU A 422 -7.35 -14.54 1.10
CA LEU A 422 -7.19 -15.82 0.42
C LEU A 422 -6.64 -16.84 1.42
N ILE A 423 -7.28 -18.00 1.53
CA ILE A 423 -6.81 -19.15 2.31
C ILE A 423 -6.35 -20.22 1.34
N ASN A 424 -5.08 -20.60 1.40
CA ASN A 424 -4.50 -21.67 0.60
C ASN A 424 -3.78 -22.71 1.48
N VAL A 425 -4.05 -24.00 1.24
CA VAL A 425 -3.50 -25.14 1.99
C VAL A 425 -2.91 -26.14 0.98
N GLU A 426 -1.68 -25.87 0.55
CA GLU A 426 -0.90 -26.61 -0.46
C GLU A 426 -0.14 -27.80 0.15
N ASN A 427 -0.68 -28.42 1.19
CA ASN A 427 -0.05 -29.51 1.93
C ASN A 427 -1.05 -30.57 2.37
N ASP A 428 -0.54 -31.73 2.77
CA ASP A 428 -1.35 -32.75 3.44
C ASP A 428 -1.71 -32.31 4.86
N VAL A 429 -2.90 -32.69 5.31
CA VAL A 429 -3.44 -32.45 6.65
C VAL A 429 -3.88 -33.81 7.22
N PRO A 430 -3.60 -34.13 8.49
CA PRO A 430 -4.15 -35.34 9.11
C PRO A 430 -5.68 -35.31 9.08
N ALA A 431 -6.33 -36.35 8.54
CA ALA A 431 -7.78 -36.39 8.29
C ALA A 431 -8.66 -35.99 9.49
N ALA A 432 -8.21 -36.26 10.73
CA ALA A 432 -8.90 -35.89 11.96
C ALA A 432 -9.01 -34.37 12.20
N LEU A 433 -8.17 -33.54 11.57
CA LEU A 433 -8.13 -32.09 11.74
C LEU A 433 -8.92 -31.32 10.66
N VAL A 434 -9.34 -31.99 9.59
CA VAL A 434 -10.04 -31.36 8.45
C VAL A 434 -11.34 -30.66 8.89
N ALA A 435 -12.08 -31.26 9.83
CA ALA A 435 -13.29 -30.65 10.40
C ALA A 435 -13.00 -29.34 11.19
N ASN A 436 -11.79 -29.17 11.71
CA ASN A 436 -11.38 -27.94 12.39
C ASN A 436 -11.05 -26.83 11.38
N ILE A 437 -10.61 -27.17 10.16
CA ILE A 437 -10.45 -26.20 9.05
C ILE A 437 -11.82 -25.64 8.62
N ASP A 438 -12.85 -26.48 8.52
CA ASP A 438 -14.23 -26.02 8.29
C ASP A 438 -14.75 -25.10 9.40
N GLY A 439 -14.35 -25.37 10.65
CA GLY A 439 -14.58 -24.48 11.79
C GLY A 439 -13.89 -23.13 11.64
N PHE A 440 -12.59 -23.13 11.35
CA PHE A 440 -11.77 -21.95 11.08
C PHE A 440 -12.37 -21.07 9.98
N LEU A 441 -12.66 -21.64 8.80
CA LEU A 441 -13.22 -20.90 7.65
C LEU A 441 -14.56 -20.24 8.00
N ARG A 442 -15.46 -20.99 8.65
CA ARG A 442 -16.78 -20.51 9.09
C ARG A 442 -16.69 -19.40 10.12
N THR A 443 -15.77 -19.52 11.08
CA THR A 443 -15.58 -18.53 12.15
C THR A 443 -14.90 -17.26 11.61
N LEU A 444 -13.87 -17.39 10.78
CA LEU A 444 -13.19 -16.28 10.11
C LEU A 444 -14.18 -15.46 9.29
N ARG A 445 -14.97 -16.12 8.43
CA ARG A 445 -15.99 -15.46 7.61
C ARG A 445 -17.01 -14.69 8.45
N LYS A 446 -17.54 -15.31 9.50
CA LYS A 446 -18.51 -14.67 10.41
C LYS A 446 -17.90 -13.46 11.14
N ALA A 447 -16.67 -13.59 11.63
CA ALA A 447 -15.97 -12.53 12.33
C ALA A 447 -15.70 -11.33 11.40
N LEU A 448 -15.25 -11.58 10.17
CA LEU A 448 -15.03 -10.55 9.16
C LEU A 448 -16.34 -9.86 8.75
N GLN A 449 -17.38 -10.62 8.39
CA GLN A 449 -18.67 -10.05 7.94
C GLN A 449 -19.38 -9.23 9.02
N LEU A 450 -19.14 -9.53 10.31
CA LEU A 450 -19.66 -8.74 11.43
C LEU A 450 -18.99 -7.36 11.57
N GLN A 451 -17.73 -7.22 11.12
CA GLN A 451 -16.98 -5.97 11.15
C GLN A 451 -17.14 -5.18 9.83
N ASN A 452 -17.03 -5.86 8.69
CA ASN A 452 -17.08 -5.29 7.34
C ASN A 452 -17.96 -6.18 6.43
N PRO A 453 -19.20 -5.77 6.09
CA PRO A 453 -20.08 -6.52 5.19
C PRO A 453 -19.59 -6.67 3.73
N LEU A 454 -18.48 -6.03 3.35
CA LEU A 454 -17.83 -6.20 2.05
C LEU A 454 -16.68 -7.22 2.08
N ALA A 455 -16.19 -7.59 3.27
CA ALA A 455 -15.07 -8.50 3.45
C ALA A 455 -15.36 -9.91 2.93
N GLN A 456 -14.31 -10.61 2.51
CA GLN A 456 -14.40 -11.93 1.86
C GLN A 456 -13.38 -12.91 2.44
N VAL A 457 -13.78 -14.16 2.59
CA VAL A 457 -12.86 -15.30 2.60
C VAL A 457 -12.91 -15.98 1.23
N VAL A 458 -11.76 -16.15 0.59
CA VAL A 458 -11.62 -16.95 -0.64
C VAL A 458 -10.86 -18.23 -0.30
N TRP A 459 -11.37 -19.38 -0.72
CA TRP A 459 -10.71 -20.68 -0.55
C TRP A 459 -10.07 -21.12 -1.86
N TYR A 460 -8.79 -21.45 -1.83
CA TYR A 460 -8.13 -22.12 -2.95
C TYR A 460 -8.43 -23.63 -2.96
N GLY A 461 -8.70 -24.17 -4.13
CA GLY A 461 -9.11 -25.57 -4.31
C GLY A 461 -7.95 -26.57 -4.17
N SER A 462 -7.36 -26.69 -2.98
CA SER A 462 -6.16 -27.51 -2.74
C SER A 462 -6.29 -28.70 -1.77
N LEU A 463 -7.36 -28.83 -0.97
CA LEU A 463 -7.50 -29.89 0.05
C LEU A 463 -8.74 -30.77 -0.14
N SER A 464 -8.59 -32.08 0.07
CA SER A 464 -9.65 -33.09 -0.02
C SER A 464 -10.19 -33.55 1.34
N ARG A 465 -11.34 -34.24 1.36
CA ARG A 465 -11.98 -34.79 2.58
C ARG A 465 -11.10 -35.74 3.41
N SER A 466 -10.14 -36.42 2.79
CA SER A 466 -9.17 -37.28 3.49
C SER A 466 -7.98 -36.51 4.06
N GLY A 467 -7.97 -35.19 3.90
CA GLY A 467 -6.84 -34.32 4.22
C GLY A 467 -5.69 -34.40 3.23
N LYS A 468 -5.86 -35.04 2.05
CA LYS A 468 -4.82 -35.06 1.02
C LYS A 468 -4.85 -33.80 0.16
N ARG A 469 -3.67 -33.24 -0.16
CA ARG A 469 -3.52 -32.15 -1.14
C ARG A 469 -4.00 -32.65 -2.51
N SER A 470 -4.81 -31.85 -3.22
CA SER A 470 -5.46 -32.24 -4.47
C SER A 470 -5.89 -31.01 -5.27
N SER A 471 -5.57 -30.99 -6.56
CA SER A 471 -5.89 -29.90 -7.49
C SER A 471 -7.36 -29.90 -7.90
N TYR A 472 -8.17 -28.99 -7.34
CA TYR A 472 -9.58 -28.84 -7.70
C TYR A 472 -9.77 -27.77 -8.78
N VAL A 473 -9.79 -28.22 -10.03
CA VAL A 473 -9.99 -27.39 -11.23
C VAL A 473 -11.44 -26.88 -11.42
N ARG A 474 -12.36 -27.19 -10.49
CA ARG A 474 -13.79 -26.82 -10.60
C ARG A 474 -14.56 -26.90 -9.27
N LEU A 475 -15.77 -26.34 -9.28
CA LEU A 475 -16.75 -26.53 -8.21
C LEU A 475 -17.65 -27.75 -8.50
N ASP A 476 -17.59 -28.78 -7.65
CA ASP A 476 -18.48 -29.94 -7.67
C ASP A 476 -18.71 -30.55 -6.26
N GLU A 477 -19.30 -31.75 -6.17
CA GLU A 477 -19.63 -32.43 -4.90
C GLU A 477 -18.41 -32.76 -4.02
N ALA A 478 -17.20 -32.75 -4.58
CA ALA A 478 -15.96 -32.97 -3.84
C ALA A 478 -15.35 -31.67 -3.29
N SER A 479 -15.58 -30.52 -3.92
CA SER A 479 -15.08 -29.19 -3.49
C SER A 479 -16.13 -28.30 -2.81
N THR A 480 -17.42 -28.63 -2.90
CA THR A 480 -18.56 -27.84 -2.34
C THR A 480 -18.51 -27.61 -0.83
N GLU A 481 -17.80 -28.43 -0.05
CA GLU A 481 -17.90 -28.44 1.42
C GLU A 481 -17.28 -27.20 2.06
N PHE A 482 -15.98 -26.96 1.81
CA PHE A 482 -15.31 -25.72 2.20
C PHE A 482 -15.98 -24.49 1.57
N PHE A 483 -16.43 -24.57 0.30
CA PHE A 483 -17.09 -23.47 -0.40
C PHE A 483 -18.33 -22.93 0.31
N ARG A 484 -19.10 -23.78 1.01
CA ARG A 484 -20.26 -23.35 1.83
C ARG A 484 -19.85 -22.44 2.98
N ASN A 485 -18.65 -22.66 3.52
CA ASN A 485 -18.12 -21.94 4.67
C ASN A 485 -17.41 -20.61 4.31
N VAL A 486 -17.09 -20.37 3.03
CA VAL A 486 -16.37 -19.17 2.52
C VAL A 486 -17.20 -18.34 1.53
N ASP A 487 -16.69 -17.17 1.13
CA ASP A 487 -17.34 -16.27 0.18
C ASP A 487 -16.97 -16.52 -1.29
N GLY A 488 -15.78 -17.07 -1.58
CA GLY A 488 -15.36 -17.42 -2.94
C GLY A 488 -14.59 -18.74 -3.03
N PHE A 489 -14.64 -19.39 -4.19
CA PHE A 489 -13.84 -20.57 -4.53
C PHE A 489 -12.90 -20.23 -5.68
N TYR A 490 -11.61 -20.49 -5.50
CA TYR A 490 -10.57 -20.30 -6.50
C TYR A 490 -10.17 -21.69 -7.01
N ALA A 491 -10.50 -21.99 -8.27
CA ALA A 491 -10.19 -23.24 -8.95
C ALA A 491 -8.74 -23.26 -9.48
N ASP A 492 -8.07 -24.41 -9.36
CA ASP A 492 -6.72 -24.66 -9.86
C ASP A 492 -6.62 -24.54 -11.40
N TYR A 493 -5.43 -24.25 -11.91
CA TYR A 493 -5.15 -23.76 -13.27
C TYR A 493 -5.46 -24.76 -14.40
N GLY A 494 -5.48 -26.07 -14.11
CA GLY A 494 -5.68 -27.14 -15.10
C GLY A 494 -7.12 -27.36 -15.60
N TRP A 495 -7.96 -26.33 -15.62
CA TRP A 495 -9.39 -26.44 -15.95
C TRP A 495 -9.69 -26.42 -17.46
N THR A 496 -10.75 -27.12 -17.87
CA THR A 496 -11.22 -27.12 -19.26
C THR A 496 -12.44 -26.19 -19.46
N PRO A 497 -12.75 -25.77 -20.71
CA PRO A 497 -13.94 -24.96 -20.98
C PRO A 497 -15.28 -25.58 -20.53
N ASP A 498 -15.34 -26.90 -20.32
CA ASP A 498 -16.53 -27.58 -19.79
C ASP A 498 -16.58 -27.58 -18.25
N ASP A 499 -15.42 -27.55 -17.56
CA ASP A 499 -15.35 -27.42 -16.10
C ASP A 499 -15.82 -26.04 -15.61
N ALA A 500 -15.54 -24.98 -16.38
CA ALA A 500 -16.09 -23.65 -16.14
C ALA A 500 -17.62 -23.62 -16.29
N LYS A 501 -18.17 -24.26 -17.34
CA LYS A 501 -19.63 -24.39 -17.55
C LYS A 501 -20.28 -25.24 -16.47
N PHE A 502 -19.62 -26.33 -16.06
CA PHE A 502 -20.09 -27.20 -14.99
C PHE A 502 -20.18 -26.43 -13.67
N SER A 503 -19.11 -25.71 -13.30
CA SER A 503 -19.08 -24.87 -12.09
C SER A 503 -20.18 -23.81 -12.11
N ALA A 504 -20.46 -23.21 -13.28
CA ALA A 504 -21.55 -22.25 -13.45
C ALA A 504 -22.95 -22.86 -13.21
N ALA A 505 -23.15 -24.12 -13.60
CA ALA A 505 -24.40 -24.85 -13.48
C ALA A 505 -24.60 -25.51 -12.11
N PHE A 506 -23.50 -25.87 -11.42
CA PHE A 506 -23.51 -26.55 -10.13
C PHE A 506 -24.07 -25.67 -8.99
N ASP A 507 -23.68 -24.39 -8.94
CA ASP A 507 -24.30 -23.38 -8.08
C ASP A 507 -24.64 -22.13 -8.91
N LEU A 508 -25.85 -22.12 -9.49
CA LEU A 508 -26.31 -21.06 -10.37
C LEU A 508 -26.35 -19.68 -9.70
N ASP A 509 -26.59 -19.57 -8.39
CA ASP A 509 -26.63 -18.28 -7.71
C ASP A 509 -25.24 -17.80 -7.28
N ARG A 510 -24.31 -18.72 -6.95
CA ARG A 510 -22.92 -18.40 -6.59
C ARG A 510 -21.88 -18.57 -7.70
N ARG A 511 -22.27 -18.84 -8.95
CA ARG A 511 -21.34 -18.94 -10.09
C ARG A 511 -20.34 -17.79 -10.22
N TYR A 512 -20.71 -16.58 -9.80
CA TYR A 512 -19.84 -15.39 -9.79
C TYR A 512 -18.88 -15.32 -8.60
N ASP A 513 -19.01 -16.24 -7.64
CA ASP A 513 -18.08 -16.46 -6.53
C ASP A 513 -17.07 -17.60 -6.84
N VAL A 514 -17.22 -18.29 -7.98
CA VAL A 514 -16.23 -19.22 -8.52
C VAL A 514 -15.28 -18.47 -9.44
N TYR A 515 -13.99 -18.49 -9.14
CA TYR A 515 -12.92 -17.86 -9.91
C TYR A 515 -12.05 -18.96 -10.55
N MET A 516 -12.02 -19.02 -11.88
CA MET A 516 -11.16 -19.96 -12.62
C MET A 516 -9.71 -19.42 -12.66
N GLY A 517 -8.74 -20.20 -12.20
CA GLY A 517 -7.33 -19.79 -12.09
C GLY A 517 -6.61 -19.70 -13.43
N ILE A 518 -5.79 -18.65 -13.60
CA ILE A 518 -5.01 -18.38 -14.82
C ILE A 518 -3.62 -17.89 -14.36
N ASP A 519 -2.60 -18.74 -14.47
CA ASP A 519 -1.22 -18.41 -14.13
C ASP A 519 -0.53 -17.63 -15.26
N VAL A 520 -0.20 -16.36 -15.01
CA VAL A 520 0.45 -15.50 -16.02
C VAL A 520 1.87 -15.96 -16.35
N PHE A 521 2.55 -16.71 -15.48
CA PHE A 521 3.84 -17.34 -15.83
C PHE A 521 3.71 -18.56 -16.77
N GLY A 522 2.50 -19.12 -16.94
CA GLY A 522 2.25 -20.23 -17.87
C GLY A 522 2.72 -21.61 -17.38
N ARG A 523 2.79 -21.82 -16.07
CA ARG A 523 3.15 -23.13 -15.46
C ARG A 523 2.00 -24.14 -15.62
N HIS A 524 2.27 -25.40 -15.32
CA HIS A 524 1.27 -26.48 -15.17
C HIS A 524 0.43 -26.84 -16.42
N ASP A 525 0.97 -26.65 -17.64
CA ASP A 525 0.31 -26.97 -18.92
C ASP A 525 -1.11 -26.39 -19.09
N MET A 526 -1.37 -25.24 -18.46
CA MET A 526 -2.71 -24.66 -18.37
C MET A 526 -3.24 -24.06 -19.69
N LEU A 527 -4.55 -23.83 -19.75
CA LEU A 527 -5.26 -23.28 -20.90
C LEU A 527 -4.65 -21.96 -21.40
N GLY A 528 -4.21 -21.95 -22.67
CA GLY A 528 -3.53 -20.81 -23.31
C GLY A 528 -2.03 -20.68 -23.05
N GLY A 529 -1.47 -21.38 -22.06
CA GLY A 529 -0.03 -21.36 -21.75
C GLY A 529 0.50 -20.05 -21.13
N GLY A 530 -0.38 -19.22 -20.57
CA GLY A 530 0.01 -18.01 -19.82
C GLY A 530 0.55 -16.87 -20.69
N LYS A 531 1.39 -16.02 -20.09
CA LYS A 531 1.96 -14.81 -20.69
C LYS A 531 0.88 -13.97 -21.39
N MET A 532 1.16 -13.47 -22.59
CA MET A 532 0.22 -12.69 -23.41
C MET A 532 -1.05 -13.44 -23.84
N ASN A 533 -1.11 -14.77 -23.70
CA ASN A 533 -2.25 -15.58 -24.14
C ASN A 533 -3.40 -15.66 -23.12
N CYS A 534 -3.25 -15.08 -21.91
CA CYS A 534 -4.27 -15.10 -20.84
C CYS A 534 -5.66 -14.61 -21.29
N GLY A 535 -5.75 -13.86 -22.38
CA GLY A 535 -7.02 -13.45 -22.98
C GLY A 535 -7.93 -14.61 -23.43
N GLU A 536 -7.41 -15.76 -23.83
CA GLU A 536 -8.24 -16.95 -24.15
C GLU A 536 -9.01 -17.50 -22.94
N PRO A 537 -8.35 -17.97 -21.85
CA PRO A 537 -9.07 -18.46 -20.67
C PRO A 537 -9.98 -17.39 -20.04
N LEU A 538 -9.59 -16.10 -20.04
CA LEU A 538 -10.46 -15.00 -19.60
C LEU A 538 -11.81 -14.96 -20.36
N ARG A 539 -11.77 -15.00 -21.70
CA ARG A 539 -12.99 -15.02 -22.54
C ARG A 539 -13.84 -16.27 -22.30
N LEU A 540 -13.21 -17.41 -22.03
CA LEU A 540 -13.90 -18.68 -21.80
C LEU A 540 -14.59 -18.72 -20.42
N ALA A 541 -13.94 -18.24 -19.37
CA ALA A 541 -14.54 -18.06 -18.04
C ALA A 541 -15.71 -17.05 -18.08
N TRP A 542 -15.54 -15.92 -18.77
CA TRP A 542 -16.60 -14.93 -18.99
C TRP A 542 -17.82 -15.54 -19.70
N ASN A 543 -17.59 -16.28 -20.80
CA ASN A 543 -18.65 -16.90 -21.60
C ASN A 543 -19.36 -18.06 -20.88
N ALA A 544 -18.68 -18.76 -19.97
CA ALA A 544 -19.31 -19.73 -19.07
C ALA A 544 -20.15 -19.08 -17.96
N GLY A 545 -19.97 -17.78 -17.71
CA GLY A 545 -20.71 -17.04 -16.68
C GLY A 545 -20.16 -17.19 -15.26
N VAL A 546 -18.89 -17.56 -15.13
CA VAL A 546 -18.11 -17.59 -13.87
C VAL A 546 -17.15 -16.41 -13.80
N SER A 547 -16.46 -16.24 -12.68
CA SER A 547 -15.39 -15.26 -12.49
C SER A 547 -14.01 -15.85 -12.86
N ALA A 548 -12.97 -15.02 -12.92
CA ALA A 548 -11.61 -15.45 -13.23
C ALA A 548 -10.60 -14.91 -12.20
N ALA A 549 -9.51 -15.64 -12.01
CA ALA A 549 -8.39 -15.24 -11.16
C ALA A 549 -7.09 -15.22 -11.97
N LEU A 550 -6.47 -14.06 -12.14
CA LEU A 550 -5.12 -13.93 -12.70
C LEU A 550 -4.09 -14.05 -11.57
N PHE A 551 -3.21 -15.03 -11.66
CA PHE A 551 -2.10 -15.26 -10.73
C PHE A 551 -0.78 -14.76 -11.32
N ALA A 552 0.06 -14.17 -10.46
CA ALA A 552 1.41 -13.76 -10.80
C ALA A 552 1.59 -12.83 -12.03
N PRO A 553 0.72 -11.80 -12.26
CA PRO A 553 0.97 -10.77 -13.26
C PRO A 553 2.25 -9.96 -13.01
N GLY A 554 2.91 -10.10 -11.85
CA GLY A 554 4.29 -9.66 -11.63
C GLY A 554 5.25 -10.04 -12.75
N TRP A 555 4.97 -11.13 -13.49
CA TRP A 555 5.64 -11.52 -14.74
C TRP A 555 5.96 -10.36 -15.70
N THR A 556 5.11 -9.33 -15.81
CA THR A 556 5.36 -8.18 -16.70
C THR A 556 6.63 -7.41 -16.32
N TYR A 557 6.86 -7.26 -15.01
CA TYR A 557 8.02 -6.60 -14.41
C TYR A 557 9.17 -7.58 -14.13
N GLU A 558 8.88 -8.84 -13.82
CA GLU A 558 9.90 -9.85 -13.52
C GLU A 558 10.60 -10.41 -14.75
N CYS A 559 9.89 -10.49 -15.88
CA CYS A 559 10.37 -11.15 -17.09
C CYS A 559 10.07 -10.33 -18.34
N TYR A 560 8.82 -9.91 -18.59
CA TYR A 560 8.42 -9.42 -19.92
C TYR A 560 9.20 -8.18 -20.38
N GLN A 561 9.46 -7.21 -19.48
CA GLN A 561 10.33 -6.06 -19.80
C GLN A 561 11.76 -6.45 -20.22
N HIS A 562 12.29 -7.54 -19.67
CA HIS A 562 13.63 -8.05 -19.97
C HIS A 562 13.63 -8.98 -21.20
N GLU A 563 12.54 -9.71 -21.44
CA GLU A 563 12.31 -10.53 -22.65
C GLU A 563 12.21 -9.64 -23.90
N GLU A 564 11.48 -8.53 -23.83
CA GLU A 564 11.27 -7.58 -24.96
C GLU A 564 12.29 -6.43 -25.02
N GLN A 565 13.10 -6.23 -23.98
CA GLN A 565 14.01 -5.09 -23.81
C GLN A 565 13.30 -3.72 -23.91
N GLN A 566 12.14 -3.61 -23.27
CA GLN A 566 11.28 -2.42 -23.28
C GLN A 566 10.96 -1.97 -21.85
N ASP A 567 10.65 -0.68 -21.67
CA ASP A 567 10.24 -0.12 -20.39
C ASP A 567 9.00 -0.83 -19.80
N PHE A 568 8.99 -1.04 -18.49
CA PHE A 568 7.89 -1.67 -17.74
C PHE A 568 6.51 -1.13 -18.15
N VAL A 569 6.35 0.19 -18.28
CA VAL A 569 5.06 0.84 -18.56
C VAL A 569 4.54 0.47 -19.96
N VAL A 570 5.43 0.19 -20.91
CA VAL A 570 5.10 -0.24 -22.27
C VAL A 570 4.62 -1.69 -22.27
N VAL A 571 5.35 -2.61 -21.62
CA VAL A 571 4.99 -4.04 -21.59
C VAL A 571 3.80 -4.34 -20.69
N GLU A 572 3.66 -3.64 -19.57
CA GLU A 572 2.47 -3.66 -18.70
C GLU A 572 1.25 -3.17 -19.50
N ASN A 573 1.40 -2.09 -20.27
CA ASN A 573 0.34 -1.61 -21.15
C ASN A 573 -0.03 -2.63 -22.25
N HIS A 574 0.93 -3.34 -22.85
CA HIS A 574 0.63 -4.40 -23.82
C HIS A 574 -0.18 -5.53 -23.18
N PHE A 575 0.29 -6.08 -22.06
CA PHE A 575 -0.36 -7.19 -21.36
C PHE A 575 -1.79 -6.83 -20.92
N TRP A 576 -1.98 -5.70 -20.25
CA TRP A 576 -3.30 -5.34 -19.72
C TRP A 576 -4.28 -4.87 -20.81
N ASN A 577 -3.81 -4.40 -21.97
CA ASN A 577 -4.72 -4.20 -23.11
C ASN A 577 -5.27 -5.54 -23.64
N ALA A 578 -4.44 -6.59 -23.74
CA ALA A 578 -4.92 -7.93 -24.13
C ALA A 578 -5.92 -8.51 -23.10
N VAL A 579 -5.73 -8.23 -21.81
CA VAL A 579 -6.71 -8.52 -20.75
C VAL A 579 -7.99 -7.71 -20.95
N ARG A 580 -7.90 -6.41 -21.24
CA ARG A 580 -9.02 -5.46 -21.42
C ARG A 580 -9.86 -5.72 -22.68
N GLU A 581 -9.27 -6.27 -23.74
CA GLU A 581 -10.01 -6.81 -24.91
C GLU A 581 -10.78 -8.10 -24.57
N SER A 582 -10.31 -8.84 -23.56
CA SER A 582 -10.81 -10.17 -23.18
C SER A 582 -11.76 -10.15 -21.97
N TRP A 583 -11.73 -9.09 -21.17
CA TRP A 583 -12.45 -8.95 -19.91
C TRP A 583 -13.02 -7.53 -19.72
N LYS A 584 -14.21 -7.42 -19.13
CA LYS A 584 -14.89 -6.12 -19.00
C LYS A 584 -14.51 -5.40 -17.70
N ALA A 585 -14.09 -4.16 -17.85
CA ALA A 585 -13.94 -3.19 -16.77
C ALA A 585 -15.24 -3.02 -15.97
N ARG A 586 -15.10 -2.58 -14.71
CA ARG A 586 -16.21 -2.43 -13.77
C ARG A 586 -16.82 -1.04 -13.81
N SER A 587 -17.94 -0.85 -13.11
CA SER A 587 -18.56 0.48 -12.98
C SER A 587 -17.57 1.45 -12.31
N PRO A 588 -17.40 2.70 -12.83
CA PRO A 588 -16.53 3.71 -12.22
C PRO A 588 -16.85 3.98 -10.74
N CYS A 589 -15.87 4.43 -9.98
CA CYS A 589 -15.99 4.78 -8.57
C CYS A 589 -16.14 6.30 -8.37
N TYR A 590 -16.58 6.71 -7.19
CA TYR A 590 -16.50 8.09 -6.71
C TYR A 590 -15.39 8.23 -5.66
N ASP A 591 -14.76 9.39 -5.52
CA ASP A 591 -13.75 9.64 -4.48
C ASP A 591 -14.35 9.36 -3.08
N ALA A 592 -13.71 8.46 -2.33
CA ALA A 592 -14.25 7.94 -1.07
C ALA A 592 -14.32 8.99 0.06
N LEU A 593 -13.49 10.04 -0.01
CA LEU A 593 -13.47 11.15 0.96
C LEU A 593 -14.44 12.26 0.53
N GLY A 594 -14.50 12.55 -0.78
CA GLY A 594 -15.44 13.49 -1.37
C GLY A 594 -16.90 13.05 -1.24
N GLY A 595 -17.19 11.77 -1.47
CA GLY A 595 -18.51 11.15 -1.36
C GLY A 595 -19.11 10.75 -2.71
N GLN A 596 -20.44 10.57 -2.75
CA GLN A 596 -21.14 10.21 -3.99
C GLN A 596 -21.06 11.33 -5.03
N ASN A 597 -20.94 10.97 -6.30
CA ASN A 597 -20.83 11.90 -7.43
C ASN A 597 -19.60 12.84 -7.37
N CYS A 598 -18.57 12.47 -6.59
CA CYS A 598 -17.31 13.20 -6.50
C CYS A 598 -16.16 12.47 -7.23
N LEU A 599 -15.20 13.23 -7.76
CA LEU A 599 -13.94 12.74 -8.32
C LEU A 599 -12.83 13.74 -7.98
N TYR A 600 -11.65 13.25 -7.60
CA TYR A 600 -10.42 14.04 -7.58
C TYR A 600 -9.27 13.23 -8.13
N THR A 601 -8.43 13.86 -8.93
CA THR A 601 -7.12 13.33 -9.36
C THR A 601 -6.16 14.49 -9.62
N ALA A 602 -4.92 14.34 -9.19
CA ALA A 602 -3.78 15.12 -9.66
C ALA A 602 -2.83 14.23 -10.48
N PHE A 603 -3.40 13.22 -11.17
CA PHE A 603 -2.72 12.27 -12.03
C PHE A 603 -1.58 11.48 -11.36
N ASN A 604 -1.55 11.38 -10.02
CA ASN A 604 -0.46 10.72 -9.32
C ASN A 604 -0.48 9.20 -9.57
N VAL A 605 0.59 8.72 -10.18
CA VAL A 605 0.77 7.33 -10.62
C VAL A 605 1.61 6.48 -9.65
N GLY A 606 1.52 6.80 -8.35
CA GLY A 606 2.24 6.12 -7.27
C GLY A 606 3.75 6.41 -7.19
N ARG A 607 4.27 7.33 -8.01
CA ARG A 607 5.68 7.75 -8.05
C ARG A 607 5.87 9.16 -8.57
N GLY A 608 7.06 9.73 -8.36
CA GLY A 608 7.50 10.98 -8.99
C GLY A 608 9.00 11.23 -8.84
N VAL A 609 9.55 12.16 -9.63
CA VAL A 609 10.96 12.61 -9.56
C VAL A 609 11.15 13.86 -8.68
N GLY A 610 10.15 14.13 -7.83
CA GLY A 610 10.05 15.32 -6.99
C GLY A 610 8.65 15.44 -6.40
N VAL A 611 8.46 16.41 -5.52
CA VAL A 611 7.19 16.72 -4.86
C VAL A 611 6.76 18.13 -5.20
N TRP A 612 5.53 18.28 -5.72
CA TRP A 612 4.91 19.56 -6.04
C TRP A 612 3.71 19.86 -5.15
N SER A 613 3.51 21.15 -4.85
CA SER A 613 2.37 21.68 -4.11
C SER A 613 1.92 23.00 -4.73
N GLN A 614 0.76 23.00 -5.38
CA GLN A 614 0.20 24.17 -6.08
C GLN A 614 1.14 24.74 -7.16
N GLY A 615 1.88 23.85 -7.84
CA GLY A 615 2.78 24.18 -8.95
C GLY A 615 4.25 24.47 -8.58
N GLU A 616 4.55 24.71 -7.30
CA GLU A 616 5.92 24.85 -6.76
C GLU A 616 6.51 23.48 -6.40
N ARG A 617 7.79 23.22 -6.72
CA ARG A 617 8.50 21.96 -6.47
C ARG A 617 9.14 21.95 -5.08
N VAL A 618 8.33 21.71 -4.07
CA VAL A 618 8.78 21.63 -2.67
C VAL A 618 9.79 20.51 -2.37
N GLY A 619 9.88 19.45 -3.20
CA GLY A 619 10.81 18.34 -3.00
C GLY A 619 11.53 17.90 -4.29
N ASN A 620 12.83 17.63 -4.19
CA ASN A 620 13.69 17.34 -5.35
C ASN A 620 14.10 15.86 -5.50
N SER A 621 13.89 15.02 -4.48
CA SER A 621 14.19 13.60 -4.53
C SER A 621 13.14 12.81 -5.32
N ALA A 622 13.58 11.74 -5.99
CA ALA A 622 12.68 10.73 -6.51
C ALA A 622 12.00 9.94 -5.37
N TRP A 623 10.82 9.39 -5.66
CA TRP A 623 10.03 8.62 -4.71
C TRP A 623 9.05 7.67 -5.40
N SER A 624 8.69 6.58 -4.72
CA SER A 624 7.55 5.72 -5.03
C SER A 624 6.78 5.35 -3.76
N ASN A 625 5.46 5.52 -3.77
CA ASN A 625 4.55 5.13 -2.70
C ASN A 625 3.14 4.88 -3.28
N MET A 626 2.66 3.64 -3.23
CA MET A 626 1.31 3.26 -3.70
C MET A 626 0.18 3.94 -2.91
N THR A 627 0.45 4.42 -1.70
CA THR A 627 -0.49 5.26 -0.91
C THR A 627 -0.82 6.57 -1.64
N GLU A 628 -0.08 6.96 -2.67
CA GLU A 628 -0.26 8.21 -3.42
C GLU A 628 -0.88 8.01 -4.80
N LEU A 629 -1.28 6.77 -5.13
CA LEU A 629 -2.02 6.49 -6.36
C LEU A 629 -3.40 7.19 -6.31
N ASP A 630 -3.59 8.21 -7.15
CA ASP A 630 -4.89 8.86 -7.38
C ASP A 630 -5.82 7.93 -8.20
N VAL A 631 -7.06 8.37 -8.47
CA VAL A 631 -7.87 7.70 -9.52
C VAL A 631 -7.15 7.87 -10.86
N GLN A 632 -6.78 6.75 -11.48
CA GLN A 632 -5.97 6.70 -12.70
C GLN A 632 -6.81 7.00 -13.96
N PRO A 633 -6.25 7.68 -14.98
CA PRO A 633 -6.94 7.93 -16.24
C PRO A 633 -6.99 6.69 -17.14
N ASP A 634 -7.53 6.85 -18.35
CA ASP A 634 -7.49 5.85 -19.42
C ASP A 634 -6.06 5.31 -19.60
N GLN A 635 -5.96 3.97 -19.56
CA GLN A 635 -4.70 3.22 -19.57
C GLN A 635 -3.73 3.68 -20.67
N ALA A 636 -4.23 4.13 -21.84
CA ALA A 636 -3.39 4.56 -22.94
C ALA A 636 -2.48 5.76 -22.57
N LEU A 637 -2.86 6.60 -21.62
CA LEU A 637 -2.03 7.73 -21.17
C LEU A 637 -0.75 7.29 -20.43
N HIS A 638 -0.67 6.06 -19.92
CA HIS A 638 0.52 5.60 -19.20
C HIS A 638 1.70 5.36 -20.16
N ALA A 639 1.49 4.63 -21.27
CA ALA A 639 2.50 4.48 -22.33
C ALA A 639 2.52 5.68 -23.30
N GLY A 640 1.41 6.41 -23.38
CA GLY A 640 1.22 7.61 -24.19
C GLY A 640 0.29 7.35 -25.38
N ASN A 641 -0.87 7.98 -25.34
CA ASN A 641 -1.91 7.90 -26.36
C ASN A 641 -1.58 8.85 -27.52
N VAL A 642 -1.60 8.38 -28.77
CA VAL A 642 -1.23 9.17 -29.96
C VAL A 642 -2.41 9.29 -30.92
N VAL A 643 -2.73 10.52 -31.31
CA VAL A 643 -3.77 10.87 -32.29
C VAL A 643 -3.10 11.57 -33.48
N THR A 644 -3.23 10.98 -34.67
CA THR A 644 -2.80 11.60 -35.93
C THR A 644 -3.71 12.76 -36.30
N THR A 645 -3.14 13.92 -36.65
CA THR A 645 -3.87 15.07 -37.21
C THR A 645 -3.70 15.08 -38.74
N ALA A 646 -4.18 16.09 -39.45
CA ALA A 646 -3.91 16.23 -40.88
C ALA A 646 -2.52 16.81 -41.17
N THR A 647 -1.92 17.56 -40.24
CA THR A 647 -0.56 18.13 -40.40
C THR A 647 0.54 17.47 -39.57
N GLY A 648 0.20 16.59 -38.61
CA GLY A 648 1.18 15.86 -37.82
C GLY A 648 0.56 14.84 -36.87
N SER A 649 0.98 14.86 -35.60
CA SER A 649 0.40 14.04 -34.55
C SER A 649 0.49 14.72 -33.19
N MET A 650 -0.44 14.35 -32.32
CA MET A 650 -0.55 14.80 -30.93
C MET A 650 -0.41 13.58 -30.02
N LYS A 651 0.35 13.70 -28.92
CA LYS A 651 0.53 12.69 -27.88
C LYS A 651 0.04 13.23 -26.53
N ALA A 652 -0.78 12.45 -25.83
CA ALA A 652 -1.13 12.67 -24.43
C ALA A 652 -0.50 11.56 -23.56
N VAL A 653 0.22 11.93 -22.50
CA VAL A 653 0.98 11.00 -21.65
C VAL A 653 1.03 11.48 -20.21
N ILE A 654 1.15 10.56 -19.25
CA ILE A 654 1.58 10.89 -17.89
C ILE A 654 3.03 11.37 -17.93
N SER A 655 3.26 12.60 -17.49
CA SER A 655 4.57 13.22 -17.39
C SER A 655 4.96 13.45 -15.93
N HIS A 656 6.26 13.43 -15.67
CA HIS A 656 6.89 13.81 -14.40
C HIS A 656 7.70 15.11 -14.55
N ASP A 657 7.59 15.81 -15.69
CA ASP A 657 8.38 17.00 -16.05
C ASP A 657 7.97 18.24 -15.25
N THR A 658 6.68 18.33 -14.89
CA THR A 658 6.09 19.27 -13.93
C THR A 658 4.79 18.69 -13.38
N ALA A 659 4.35 19.16 -12.21
CA ALA A 659 3.11 18.74 -11.57
C ALA A 659 2.45 19.92 -10.84
N PHE A 660 1.13 19.85 -10.63
CA PHE A 660 0.43 20.81 -9.78
C PHE A 660 0.37 20.32 -8.32
N HIS A 661 0.08 19.04 -8.10
CA HIS A 661 0.13 18.38 -6.79
C HIS A 661 0.74 16.97 -6.90
N GLY A 662 1.58 16.60 -5.94
CA GLY A 662 2.17 15.26 -5.88
C GLY A 662 3.44 15.16 -6.70
N GLY A 663 3.45 14.40 -7.80
CA GLY A 663 4.66 14.18 -8.62
C GLY A 663 4.42 13.79 -10.08
N ALA A 664 3.23 14.07 -10.62
CA ALA A 664 2.88 13.82 -12.02
C ALA A 664 1.87 14.85 -12.56
N SER A 665 1.70 14.89 -13.89
CA SER A 665 0.62 15.59 -14.58
C SER A 665 0.28 14.88 -15.90
N ALA A 666 -0.84 15.21 -16.54
CA ALA A 666 -1.12 14.78 -17.90
C ALA A 666 -0.56 15.81 -18.90
N GLN A 667 0.55 15.48 -19.55
CA GLN A 667 1.16 16.28 -20.62
C GLN A 667 0.50 15.95 -21.96
N ILE A 668 0.28 16.98 -22.77
CA ILE A 668 -0.23 16.88 -24.13
C ILE A 668 0.65 17.73 -25.03
N GLN A 669 1.35 17.09 -25.97
CA GLN A 669 2.30 17.76 -26.87
C GLN A 669 2.23 17.21 -28.30
N GLY A 670 2.67 18.00 -29.27
CA GLY A 670 2.76 17.58 -30.67
C GLY A 670 2.50 18.72 -31.65
N GLN A 671 2.06 18.37 -32.85
CA GLN A 671 1.78 19.31 -33.93
C GLN A 671 0.28 19.41 -34.18
N LEU A 672 -0.22 20.65 -34.25
CA LEU A 672 -1.63 20.98 -34.43
C LEU A 672 -1.76 22.31 -35.18
N ASP A 673 -2.42 22.33 -36.32
CA ASP A 673 -2.63 23.56 -37.10
C ASP A 673 -3.71 24.48 -36.50
N GLY A 674 -3.68 25.77 -36.83
CA GLY A 674 -4.57 26.82 -36.26
C GLY A 674 -6.09 26.66 -36.50
N ARG A 675 -6.52 25.59 -37.18
CA ARG A 675 -7.92 25.15 -37.30
C ARG A 675 -8.16 23.73 -36.76
N GLU A 676 -7.11 22.94 -36.64
CA GLU A 676 -7.20 21.55 -36.21
C GLU A 676 -7.61 21.43 -34.76
N LYS A 677 -8.15 20.25 -34.43
CA LYS A 677 -8.64 19.93 -33.10
C LYS A 677 -8.32 18.47 -32.82
N SER A 678 -7.67 18.20 -31.69
CA SER A 678 -7.43 16.84 -31.20
C SER A 678 -8.23 16.62 -29.91
N TYR A 679 -8.59 15.36 -29.64
CA TYR A 679 -9.35 14.98 -28.44
C TYR A 679 -8.74 13.76 -27.79
N PHE A 680 -8.50 13.85 -26.49
CA PHE A 680 -8.08 12.71 -25.67
C PHE A 680 -9.13 12.44 -24.60
N LYS A 681 -9.57 11.19 -24.52
CA LYS A 681 -10.35 10.68 -23.39
C LYS A 681 -9.44 10.60 -22.16
N LEU A 682 -9.93 11.03 -20.99
CA LEU A 682 -9.19 10.97 -19.73
C LEU A 682 -9.82 9.96 -18.76
N PHE A 683 -11.14 9.92 -18.60
CA PHE A 683 -11.81 9.03 -17.65
C PHE A 683 -13.17 8.53 -18.17
N ASP A 684 -13.49 7.26 -17.94
CA ASP A 684 -14.89 6.79 -17.84
C ASP A 684 -15.43 7.13 -16.44
N VAL A 685 -16.61 7.73 -16.37
CA VAL A 685 -17.27 8.13 -15.12
C VAL A 685 -18.76 7.81 -15.16
N ASP A 686 -19.49 8.07 -14.07
CA ASP A 686 -20.96 7.96 -14.03
C ASP A 686 -21.54 8.92 -12.98
N ILE A 687 -21.24 10.21 -13.12
CA ILE A 687 -21.50 11.24 -12.10
C ILE A 687 -22.85 11.91 -12.38
N GLU A 688 -23.82 11.73 -11.47
CA GLU A 688 -25.17 12.29 -11.61
C GLU A 688 -25.23 13.79 -11.27
N PHE A 689 -25.79 14.59 -12.17
CA PHE A 689 -26.28 15.94 -11.88
C PHE A 689 -27.54 15.85 -11.00
N SER A 690 -27.31 15.84 -9.68
CA SER A 690 -28.38 15.68 -8.69
C SER A 690 -29.47 16.77 -8.82
N PRO A 691 -30.78 16.42 -8.77
CA PRO A 691 -31.86 17.36 -9.07
C PRO A 691 -31.85 18.64 -8.24
N ARG A 692 -31.94 19.79 -8.92
CA ARG A 692 -31.96 21.15 -8.34
C ARG A 692 -30.73 21.50 -7.51
N ARG A 693 -29.59 20.84 -7.76
CA ARG A 693 -28.30 21.12 -7.13
C ARG A 693 -27.34 21.80 -8.10
N ILE A 694 -26.25 22.29 -7.53
CA ILE A 694 -25.10 22.82 -8.26
C ILE A 694 -23.96 21.84 -8.05
N MET A 695 -23.33 21.43 -9.14
CA MET A 695 -22.07 20.70 -9.18
C MET A 695 -20.95 21.70 -9.40
N GLU A 696 -19.90 21.64 -8.59
CA GLU A 696 -18.70 22.46 -8.76
C GLU A 696 -17.60 21.62 -9.41
N ILE A 697 -16.94 22.15 -10.43
CA ILE A 697 -15.93 21.45 -11.22
C ILE A 697 -14.71 22.35 -11.36
N SER A 698 -13.51 21.85 -11.09
CA SER A 698 -12.25 22.55 -11.39
C SER A 698 -11.28 21.69 -12.17
N TYR A 699 -10.40 22.35 -12.93
CA TYR A 699 -9.19 21.75 -13.46
C TYR A 699 -8.10 22.82 -13.57
N THR A 700 -6.83 22.39 -13.56
CA THR A 700 -5.68 23.27 -13.83
C THR A 700 -5.07 22.99 -15.19
N THR A 701 -4.63 24.05 -15.88
CA THR A 701 -3.85 23.96 -17.12
C THR A 701 -2.67 24.90 -17.11
N ALA A 702 -1.50 24.40 -17.47
CA ALA A 702 -0.36 25.21 -17.92
C ALA A 702 -0.20 25.01 -19.43
N THR A 703 -0.04 26.07 -20.21
CA THR A 703 -0.11 26.04 -21.69
C THR A 703 0.92 26.98 -22.31
N ARG A 704 1.33 26.73 -23.56
CA ARG A 704 1.99 27.76 -24.39
C ARG A 704 0.98 28.81 -24.88
N ASP A 705 1.45 30.02 -25.21
CA ASP A 705 0.62 31.18 -25.60
C ASP A 705 -0.49 30.87 -26.60
N GLU A 706 -0.23 30.09 -27.67
CA GLU A 706 -1.22 29.74 -28.69
C GLU A 706 -2.00 28.44 -28.40
N SER A 707 -1.56 27.63 -27.42
CA SER A 707 -2.14 26.32 -27.12
C SER A 707 -3.36 26.46 -26.20
N VAL A 708 -4.50 25.89 -26.62
CA VAL A 708 -5.78 25.98 -25.88
C VAL A 708 -6.24 24.58 -25.49
N CYS A 709 -6.27 24.35 -24.18
CA CYS A 709 -6.57 23.07 -23.54
C CYS A 709 -7.88 23.18 -22.76
N LEU A 710 -8.95 22.56 -23.28
CA LEU A 710 -10.32 22.68 -22.74
C LEU A 710 -10.84 21.35 -22.20
N LEU A 711 -11.34 21.34 -20.96
CA LEU A 711 -12.01 20.16 -20.41
C LEU A 711 -13.39 19.96 -21.07
N VAL A 712 -13.70 18.72 -21.42
CA VAL A 712 -14.98 18.30 -22.03
C VAL A 712 -15.63 17.22 -21.17
N LEU A 713 -16.90 17.43 -20.86
CA LEU A 713 -17.75 16.47 -20.15
C LEU A 713 -18.76 15.91 -21.14
N THR A 714 -18.75 14.59 -21.34
CA THR A 714 -19.72 13.88 -22.17
C THR A 714 -20.92 13.50 -21.28
N VAL A 715 -22.09 14.06 -21.56
CA VAL A 715 -23.27 14.03 -20.67
C VAL A 715 -24.45 13.33 -21.33
N CYS A 716 -24.97 12.29 -20.68
CA CYS A 716 -26.07 11.46 -21.19
C CYS A 716 -27.33 11.56 -20.30
N PRO A 717 -28.54 11.77 -20.88
CA PRO A 717 -29.81 11.75 -20.13
C PRO A 717 -30.40 10.34 -19.92
N GLY A 718 -29.55 9.30 -19.86
CA GLY A 718 -29.92 7.89 -19.96
C GLY A 718 -29.35 7.21 -21.22
N LEU A 719 -29.55 5.89 -21.35
CA LEU A 719 -28.95 5.07 -22.41
C LEU A 719 -29.48 5.37 -23.82
N ASP A 720 -30.74 5.77 -23.94
CA ASP A 720 -31.47 5.87 -25.22
C ASP A 720 -31.67 7.32 -25.71
N ARG A 721 -30.80 8.26 -25.31
CA ARG A 721 -30.96 9.71 -25.58
C ARG A 721 -29.68 10.36 -26.09
N ALA A 722 -29.84 11.42 -26.87
CA ALA A 722 -28.74 12.14 -27.50
C ALA A 722 -27.72 12.68 -26.48
N THR A 723 -26.45 12.36 -26.73
CA THR A 723 -25.29 12.85 -25.97
C THR A 723 -25.18 14.36 -26.05
N HIS A 724 -24.90 15.02 -24.93
CA HIS A 724 -24.59 16.44 -24.85
C HIS A 724 -23.12 16.61 -24.47
N PHE A 725 -22.39 17.49 -25.14
CA PHE A 725 -21.01 17.86 -24.78
C PHE A 725 -21.02 19.18 -24.01
N VAL A 726 -20.51 19.18 -22.80
CA VAL A 726 -20.28 20.39 -22.00
C VAL A 726 -18.81 20.74 -22.10
N ILE A 727 -18.49 21.89 -22.70
CA ILE A 727 -17.11 22.32 -23.01
C ILE A 727 -16.78 23.51 -22.11
N LEU A 728 -15.72 23.37 -21.30
CA LEU A 728 -15.31 24.35 -20.31
C LEU A 728 -14.22 25.26 -20.91
N ARG A 729 -14.58 26.51 -21.26
CA ARG A 729 -13.69 27.50 -21.90
C ARG A 729 -12.85 28.29 -20.88
N SER A 730 -11.76 28.90 -21.32
CA SER A 730 -11.12 30.01 -20.60
C SER A 730 -11.95 31.30 -20.72
N MET A 731 -11.60 32.32 -19.94
CA MET A 731 -12.17 33.66 -20.08
C MET A 731 -11.68 34.38 -21.35
N ASP A 732 -10.54 33.94 -21.87
CA ASP A 732 -9.73 34.60 -22.90
C ASP A 732 -10.09 34.11 -24.33
N ASP A 733 -11.00 33.13 -24.42
CA ASP A 733 -11.45 32.49 -25.67
C ASP A 733 -12.61 33.23 -26.36
N SER A 734 -12.81 34.53 -26.07
CA SER A 734 -13.87 35.38 -26.62
C SER A 734 -13.33 36.53 -27.46
N GLU A 735 -14.00 36.86 -28.55
CA GLU A 735 -13.71 38.06 -29.34
C GLU A 735 -13.87 39.33 -28.49
N PRO A 736 -13.00 40.35 -28.66
CA PRO A 736 -13.01 41.54 -27.81
C PRO A 736 -14.05 42.56 -28.28
N ASP A 737 -15.30 42.44 -27.84
CA ASP A 737 -16.24 43.56 -27.93
C ASP A 737 -17.31 43.62 -26.81
N ILE A 738 -17.77 44.84 -26.55
CA ILE A 738 -18.87 45.28 -25.69
C ILE A 738 -18.79 44.95 -24.19
N GLY A 739 -18.22 45.90 -23.44
CA GLY A 739 -18.71 46.26 -22.10
C GLY A 739 -17.76 45.98 -20.94
N GLU A 740 -17.14 47.04 -20.41
CA GLU A 740 -16.54 46.97 -19.07
C GLU A 740 -17.63 46.98 -17.99
N ASP A 741 -17.66 45.94 -17.15
CA ASP A 741 -18.04 46.10 -15.74
C ASP A 741 -17.10 45.23 -14.88
N ARG A 742 -16.08 45.87 -14.32
CA ARG A 742 -15.02 45.19 -13.56
C ARG A 742 -15.44 45.06 -12.09
N MET A 743 -15.34 43.84 -11.56
CA MET A 743 -15.38 43.54 -10.12
C MET A 743 -16.76 43.65 -9.43
N GLY A 744 -17.77 42.93 -9.94
CA GLY A 744 -19.13 42.90 -9.36
C GLY A 744 -19.76 41.51 -9.22
N SER A 745 -20.18 41.16 -8.00
CA SER A 745 -20.95 39.96 -7.59
C SER A 745 -20.27 38.57 -7.73
N LYS A 746 -20.50 37.68 -6.75
CA LYS A 746 -20.14 36.26 -6.84
C LYS A 746 -21.18 35.54 -7.73
N LYS A 747 -20.82 35.24 -8.99
CA LYS A 747 -21.70 34.45 -9.88
C LYS A 747 -21.99 33.07 -9.28
N THR A 748 -23.28 32.77 -9.05
CA THR A 748 -23.75 31.50 -8.47
C THR A 748 -23.62 30.32 -9.43
N LEU A 749 -23.67 30.58 -10.73
CA LEU A 749 -23.58 29.59 -11.81
C LEU A 749 -22.65 30.10 -12.93
N SER A 750 -22.01 29.17 -13.63
CA SER A 750 -21.22 29.46 -14.83
C SER A 750 -22.10 30.03 -15.94
N THR A 751 -21.59 31.06 -16.64
CA THR A 751 -22.29 31.67 -17.77
C THR A 751 -22.15 30.81 -19.01
N VAL A 752 -23.25 30.59 -19.75
CA VAL A 752 -23.21 29.92 -21.07
C VAL A 752 -22.70 30.92 -22.11
N ALA A 753 -21.55 30.65 -22.72
CA ALA A 753 -21.00 31.47 -23.80
C ALA A 753 -21.66 31.19 -25.15
N LYS A 754 -21.99 29.90 -25.41
CA LYS A 754 -22.64 29.44 -26.64
C LYS A 754 -23.37 28.13 -26.37
N ALA A 755 -24.51 27.90 -27.00
CA ALA A 755 -25.23 26.63 -26.94
C ALA A 755 -25.74 26.22 -28.33
N THR A 756 -25.77 24.91 -28.56
CA THR A 756 -26.47 24.24 -29.67
C THR A 756 -27.28 23.07 -29.11
N SER A 757 -28.01 22.34 -29.95
CA SER A 757 -28.74 21.13 -29.56
C SER A 757 -27.85 20.04 -28.92
N GLU A 758 -26.54 20.04 -29.23
CA GLU A 758 -25.60 19.00 -28.79
C GLU A 758 -24.45 19.55 -27.91
N LYS A 759 -24.10 20.84 -28.01
CA LYS A 759 -22.86 21.39 -27.40
C LYS A 759 -23.15 22.64 -26.58
N HIS A 760 -22.70 22.67 -25.33
CA HIS A 760 -22.87 23.79 -24.40
C HIS A 760 -21.50 24.26 -23.91
N PHE A 761 -21.16 25.52 -24.20
CA PHE A 761 -19.90 26.13 -23.81
C PHE A 761 -20.10 26.99 -22.55
N TYR A 762 -19.33 26.73 -21.49
CA TYR A 762 -19.42 27.46 -20.22
C TYR A 762 -18.13 28.22 -19.92
N LEU A 763 -18.28 29.42 -19.35
CA LEU A 763 -17.20 30.21 -18.74
C LEU A 763 -17.06 29.88 -17.24
N PRO A 764 -15.86 30.03 -16.66
CA PRO A 764 -15.66 29.82 -15.23
C PRO A 764 -16.41 30.84 -14.37
N VAL A 765 -16.61 30.51 -13.10
CA VAL A 765 -17.02 31.46 -12.05
C VAL A 765 -15.83 32.07 -11.31
N SER A 766 -14.66 31.44 -11.38
CA SER A 766 -13.38 31.97 -10.91
C SER A 766 -12.21 31.34 -11.69
N THR A 767 -11.17 32.14 -11.88
CA THR A 767 -9.88 31.75 -12.42
C THR A 767 -8.79 32.17 -11.44
N GLU A 768 -7.88 31.28 -11.10
CA GLU A 768 -6.76 31.51 -10.19
C GLU A 768 -5.45 31.08 -10.88
N PHE A 769 -4.35 31.76 -10.57
CA PHE A 769 -3.05 31.55 -11.21
C PHE A 769 -1.98 31.21 -10.17
N PHE A 770 -1.08 30.29 -10.51
CA PHE A 770 -0.07 29.72 -9.63
C PHE A 770 1.26 29.58 -10.35
N HIS A 771 2.37 29.66 -9.62
CA HIS A 771 3.72 29.48 -10.16
C HIS A 771 3.88 28.09 -10.82
N VAL A 772 4.62 28.01 -11.93
CA VAL A 772 4.91 26.75 -12.63
C VAL A 772 6.39 26.41 -12.51
N GLU A 773 6.70 25.28 -11.90
CA GLU A 773 8.07 24.80 -11.76
C GLU A 773 8.27 23.43 -12.42
N GLY A 774 9.30 23.32 -13.25
CA GLY A 774 9.69 22.08 -13.91
C GLY A 774 10.78 21.32 -13.14
N VAL A 775 11.07 20.09 -13.57
CA VAL A 775 12.26 19.34 -13.12
C VAL A 775 13.58 20.02 -13.50
N ASN A 776 13.52 20.81 -14.58
CA ASN A 776 14.54 21.68 -15.14
C ASN A 776 13.84 22.82 -15.92
N ALA A 777 14.61 23.72 -16.54
CA ALA A 777 14.04 24.83 -17.32
C ALA A 777 13.37 24.38 -18.64
N ASP A 778 13.88 23.32 -19.26
CA ASP A 778 13.42 22.84 -20.58
C ASP A 778 12.01 22.22 -20.49
N ALA A 779 11.71 21.52 -19.40
CA ALA A 779 10.43 20.90 -19.07
C ALA A 779 9.21 21.83 -19.18
N VAL A 780 9.41 23.13 -18.87
CA VAL A 780 8.37 24.17 -18.87
C VAL A 780 8.63 25.24 -19.93
N GLN A 781 9.50 24.95 -20.90
CA GLN A 781 9.90 25.92 -21.92
C GLN A 781 8.74 26.36 -22.82
N GLY A 782 8.49 27.67 -22.81
CA GLY A 782 7.44 28.32 -23.60
C GLY A 782 6.05 28.31 -22.95
N ILE A 783 5.90 27.78 -21.73
CA ILE A 783 4.66 27.94 -20.95
C ILE A 783 4.44 29.43 -20.65
N THR A 784 3.18 29.86 -20.68
CA THR A 784 2.72 31.23 -20.37
C THR A 784 3.27 31.73 -19.03
N ALA A 785 3.61 33.02 -18.94
CA ALA A 785 4.05 33.66 -17.69
C ALA A 785 3.01 33.58 -16.54
N ASP A 786 1.73 33.37 -16.86
CA ASP A 786 0.64 33.13 -15.92
C ASP A 786 0.70 31.75 -15.22
N GLY A 787 1.60 30.87 -15.66
CA GLY A 787 1.88 29.56 -15.04
C GLY A 787 0.74 28.56 -15.10
N TRP A 788 0.39 27.98 -13.95
CA TRP A 788 -0.75 27.07 -13.81
C TRP A 788 -2.04 27.86 -13.59
N CYS A 789 -2.97 27.77 -14.55
CA CYS A 789 -4.28 28.40 -14.48
C CYS A 789 -5.35 27.41 -13.97
N LYS A 790 -5.85 27.61 -12.75
CA LYS A 790 -6.99 26.86 -12.16
C LYS A 790 -8.30 27.54 -12.53
N LYS A 791 -9.24 26.77 -13.11
CA LYS A 791 -10.53 27.27 -13.60
C LYS A 791 -11.66 26.54 -12.89
N THR A 792 -12.52 27.23 -12.14
CA THR A 792 -13.69 26.64 -11.46
C THR A 792 -15.00 27.00 -12.17
N TYR A 793 -15.90 26.03 -12.30
CA TYR A 793 -17.19 26.13 -12.96
C TYR A 793 -18.30 25.66 -12.02
N ARG A 794 -19.51 26.25 -12.16
CA ARG A 794 -20.70 25.87 -11.39
C ARG A 794 -21.84 25.53 -12.34
N LEU A 795 -22.14 24.24 -12.46
CA LEU A 795 -23.14 23.70 -13.39
C LEU A 795 -24.35 23.17 -12.61
N GLY A 796 -25.56 23.34 -13.14
CA GLY A 796 -26.77 22.82 -12.49
C GLY A 796 -28.08 23.39 -13.04
N GLY A 797 -29.16 23.06 -12.34
CA GLY A 797 -30.54 23.42 -12.73
C GLY A 797 -31.18 22.44 -13.73
N GLN A 798 -32.46 22.69 -14.03
CA GLN A 798 -33.37 21.74 -14.71
C GLN A 798 -32.90 21.21 -16.08
N LEU A 799 -31.96 21.90 -16.74
CA LEU A 799 -31.35 21.42 -17.99
C LEU A 799 -30.45 20.18 -17.78
N TRP A 800 -29.90 20.03 -16.57
CA TRP A 800 -28.93 19.00 -16.21
C TRP A 800 -29.47 17.99 -15.19
N ASP A 801 -30.49 18.33 -14.39
CA ASP A 801 -31.18 17.42 -13.45
C ASP A 801 -31.34 15.99 -14.03
N GLN A 802 -30.84 14.98 -13.31
CA GLN A 802 -30.89 13.55 -13.67
C GLN A 802 -30.12 13.13 -14.94
N LYS A 803 -29.28 14.00 -15.51
CA LYS A 803 -28.27 13.60 -16.51
C LYS A 803 -27.01 13.11 -15.79
N HIS A 804 -26.24 12.26 -16.46
CA HIS A 804 -24.98 11.74 -15.95
C HIS A 804 -23.82 12.23 -16.82
N ILE A 805 -22.74 12.72 -16.21
CA ILE A 805 -21.43 12.75 -16.89
C ILE A 805 -20.97 11.30 -16.98
N VAL A 806 -20.75 10.80 -18.20
CA VAL A 806 -20.32 9.41 -18.45
C VAL A 806 -18.85 9.29 -18.87
N GLU A 807 -18.26 10.40 -19.31
CA GLU A 807 -16.87 10.46 -19.74
C GLU A 807 -16.33 11.89 -19.53
N ILE A 808 -15.07 11.99 -19.14
CA ILE A 808 -14.30 13.24 -19.07
C ILE A 808 -13.15 13.12 -20.05
N GLY A 809 -12.94 14.15 -20.86
CA GLY A 809 -11.85 14.25 -21.82
C GLY A 809 -11.35 15.68 -21.98
N VAL A 810 -10.41 15.85 -22.89
CA VAL A 810 -9.78 17.14 -23.20
C VAL A 810 -9.78 17.40 -24.69
N LEU A 811 -10.21 18.60 -25.07
CA LEU A 811 -10.17 19.14 -26.42
C LEU A 811 -8.97 20.08 -26.54
N CYS A 812 -8.07 19.75 -27.45
CA CYS A 812 -6.91 20.55 -27.81
C CYS A 812 -7.21 21.30 -29.11
N THR A 813 -6.99 22.61 -29.09
CA THR A 813 -7.12 23.52 -30.25
C THR A 813 -6.09 24.64 -30.09
N LYS A 814 -5.91 25.49 -31.10
CA LYS A 814 -5.12 26.71 -30.96
C LYS A 814 -5.99 27.97 -30.97
N LYS A 815 -5.40 29.09 -30.54
CA LYS A 815 -5.95 30.44 -30.77
C LYS A 815 -5.87 30.75 -32.27
N ILE A 816 -6.89 31.42 -32.81
CA ILE A 816 -7.01 31.65 -34.26
C ILE A 816 -6.17 32.88 -34.66
N ARG A 817 -4.87 32.70 -34.89
CA ARG A 817 -3.99 33.71 -35.49
C ARG A 817 -3.70 33.38 -36.96
N LYS A 818 -3.60 34.41 -37.82
CA LYS A 818 -3.58 34.27 -39.29
C LYS A 818 -2.17 34.27 -39.87
N VAL A 819 -1.31 33.33 -39.45
CA VAL A 819 0.02 33.12 -40.05
C VAL A 819 0.03 31.78 -40.80
N PRO A 820 -0.07 31.76 -42.15
CA PRO A 820 -0.04 30.51 -42.90
C PRO A 820 1.41 30.03 -43.09
N GLY A 821 1.72 28.81 -42.63
CA GLY A 821 2.93 28.09 -43.03
C GLY A 821 3.95 27.78 -41.93
N GLU A 822 3.72 28.16 -40.67
CA GLU A 822 4.57 27.75 -39.56
C GLU A 822 4.01 26.50 -38.87
N HIS A 823 4.82 25.43 -38.80
CA HIS A 823 4.54 24.25 -37.98
C HIS A 823 4.85 24.60 -36.51
N GLU A 824 3.89 25.18 -35.80
CA GLU A 824 4.06 25.57 -34.39
C GLU A 824 3.75 24.41 -33.43
N ASP A 825 4.62 24.17 -32.45
CA ASP A 825 4.47 23.11 -31.45
C ASP A 825 3.37 23.40 -30.42
N TYR A 826 2.40 22.50 -30.30
CA TYR A 826 1.44 22.50 -29.19
C TYR A 826 2.09 21.90 -27.93
N LEU A 827 1.90 22.56 -26.78
CA LEU A 827 2.19 21.97 -25.47
C LEU A 827 1.20 22.48 -24.41
N ALA A 828 0.64 21.55 -23.66
CA ALA A 828 -0.19 21.80 -22.48
C ALA A 828 0.05 20.72 -21.41
N TYR A 829 -0.13 21.08 -20.15
CA TYR A 829 -0.20 20.17 -19.01
C TYR A 829 -1.55 20.31 -18.30
N ILE A 830 -2.11 19.21 -17.79
CA ILE A 830 -3.27 19.21 -16.87
C ILE A 830 -2.80 18.68 -15.52
N GLY A 831 -2.93 19.49 -14.47
CA GLY A 831 -2.31 19.23 -13.16
C GLY A 831 -3.26 18.63 -12.12
N GLU A 832 -4.53 19.02 -12.16
CA GLU A 832 -5.62 18.42 -11.36
C GLU A 832 -6.94 18.45 -12.15
N ILE A 833 -7.85 17.53 -11.80
CA ILE A 833 -9.28 17.60 -12.11
C ILE A 833 -10.04 17.27 -10.82
N CYS A 834 -10.99 18.12 -10.44
CA CYS A 834 -11.90 17.91 -9.33
C CYS A 834 -13.35 18.08 -9.79
N VAL A 835 -14.22 17.15 -9.40
CA VAL A 835 -15.69 17.23 -9.56
C VAL A 835 -16.30 17.04 -8.19
N VAL A 836 -17.08 18.02 -7.73
CA VAL A 836 -17.77 18.01 -6.45
C VAL A 836 -19.27 17.82 -6.68
N GLY A 837 -19.74 16.60 -6.41
CA GLY A 837 -21.15 16.22 -6.47
C GLY A 837 -21.97 16.78 -5.31
N SER A 838 -23.30 16.61 -5.37
CA SER A 838 -24.18 17.03 -4.28
C SER A 838 -24.06 16.11 -3.06
N THR A 839 -23.85 16.68 -1.88
CA THR A 839 -23.92 15.96 -0.60
C THR A 839 -25.34 15.42 -0.34
N GLY A 840 -25.47 14.09 -0.36
CA GLY A 840 -26.75 13.37 -0.27
C GLY A 840 -27.30 13.27 1.15
N LYS A 841 -28.07 14.28 1.58
CA LYS A 841 -28.67 14.47 2.93
C LYS A 841 -27.66 14.81 4.05
N PRO A 842 -28.08 15.57 5.08
CA PRO A 842 -27.22 15.95 6.20
C PRO A 842 -27.12 14.83 7.24
N ALA A 843 -26.28 13.84 6.99
CA ALA A 843 -25.74 12.97 8.03
C ALA A 843 -24.45 13.62 8.56
N VAL A 844 -24.46 14.03 9.83
CA VAL A 844 -23.47 14.97 10.42
C VAL A 844 -23.58 16.39 9.80
N ARG A 845 -23.00 17.40 10.47
CA ARG A 845 -23.04 18.82 10.07
C ARG A 845 -22.26 19.03 8.76
N ALA A 846 -22.92 18.91 7.62
CA ALA A 846 -22.33 19.21 6.33
C ALA A 846 -21.99 20.71 6.20
N ALA A 847 -20.73 21.05 6.51
CA ALA A 847 -20.08 22.22 5.95
C ALA A 847 -20.17 22.18 4.41
N HIS A 848 -20.07 23.35 3.77
CA HIS A 848 -20.18 23.42 2.32
C HIS A 848 -18.89 22.89 1.68
N ARG A 849 -18.90 21.60 1.33
CA ARG A 849 -17.87 20.98 0.49
C ARG A 849 -17.86 21.63 -0.88
N GLY A 850 -16.75 22.26 -1.24
CA GLY A 850 -16.47 22.85 -2.54
C GLY A 850 -14.96 22.76 -2.83
N VAL A 851 -14.56 23.10 -4.05
CA VAL A 851 -13.16 23.05 -4.50
C VAL A 851 -12.26 23.92 -3.62
N HIS A 852 -12.78 25.07 -3.18
CA HIS A 852 -12.05 26.08 -2.41
C HIS A 852 -12.18 25.91 -0.88
N SER A 853 -12.79 24.81 -0.40
CA SER A 853 -13.01 24.60 1.02
C SER A 853 -11.71 24.30 1.77
N GLN A 854 -11.44 25.11 2.78
CA GLN A 854 -10.22 25.04 3.58
C GLN A 854 -10.27 23.84 4.54
N PRO A 855 -9.27 22.93 4.51
CA PRO A 855 -9.12 21.93 5.57
C PRO A 855 -8.73 22.62 6.89
N GLN A 856 -9.12 22.02 8.01
CA GLN A 856 -8.66 22.45 9.33
C GLN A 856 -7.22 21.98 9.56
N CYS A 857 -6.49 22.67 10.45
CA CYS A 857 -5.12 22.29 10.81
C CYS A 857 -5.06 20.99 11.61
N CYS A 858 -3.88 20.36 11.61
CA CYS A 858 -3.54 19.28 12.52
C CYS A 858 -3.79 19.68 13.99
N GLU A 859 -4.59 18.90 14.71
CA GLU A 859 -4.82 19.05 16.16
C GLU A 859 -3.80 18.24 16.97
N ASN A 860 -3.56 18.61 18.23
CA ASN A 860 -2.77 17.83 19.19
C ASN A 860 -1.40 17.33 18.67
N ALA A 861 -0.82 18.07 17.72
CA ALA A 861 0.42 17.68 17.06
C ALA A 861 1.58 17.65 18.07
N ARG A 862 2.43 16.63 17.97
CA ARG A 862 3.51 16.36 18.91
C ARG A 862 4.66 15.61 18.24
N ILE A 863 5.85 15.81 18.77
CA ILE A 863 7.00 14.93 18.53
C ILE A 863 6.81 13.71 19.44
N THR A 864 6.75 12.51 18.87
CA THR A 864 6.59 11.24 19.59
C THR A 864 7.93 10.61 19.95
N SER A 865 8.99 10.95 19.22
CA SER A 865 10.32 10.38 19.36
C SER A 865 11.35 11.32 18.72
N PHE A 866 12.54 11.41 19.30
CA PHE A 866 13.65 12.23 18.80
C PHE A 866 14.98 11.53 19.08
N LYS A 867 15.91 11.61 18.13
CA LYS A 867 17.26 11.07 18.23
C LYS A 867 18.21 11.96 17.44
N ARG A 868 19.22 12.53 18.10
CA ARG A 868 20.40 13.05 17.40
C ARG A 868 21.28 11.87 16.96
N ASN A 869 21.52 11.75 15.65
CA ASN A 869 22.37 10.68 15.11
C ASN A 869 23.85 11.08 15.18
N ASP A 870 24.12 12.35 14.89
CA ASP A 870 25.46 12.93 14.81
C ASP A 870 25.38 14.47 14.96
N VAL A 871 26.51 15.17 14.80
CA VAL A 871 26.61 16.63 14.95
C VAL A 871 25.78 17.39 13.88
N GLN A 872 25.51 16.76 12.73
CA GLN A 872 24.83 17.35 11.58
C GLN A 872 23.42 16.81 11.33
N SER A 873 23.03 15.64 11.86
CA SER A 873 21.71 15.04 11.58
C SER A 873 20.93 14.53 12.80
N VAL A 874 19.60 14.58 12.67
CA VAL A 874 18.61 14.09 13.65
C VAL A 874 17.51 13.28 12.98
N SER A 875 16.94 12.30 13.69
CA SER A 875 15.72 11.59 13.28
C SER A 875 14.61 11.84 14.30
N PHE A 876 13.36 11.98 13.86
CA PHE A 876 12.22 12.23 14.74
C PHE A 876 10.90 11.69 14.18
N GLY A 877 10.02 11.29 15.10
CA GLY A 877 8.64 10.92 14.81
C GLY A 877 7.68 12.04 15.18
N LEU A 878 6.71 12.30 14.31
CA LEU A 878 5.60 13.23 14.49
C LEU A 878 4.29 12.45 14.53
N GLN A 879 3.36 12.89 15.37
CA GLN A 879 1.97 12.46 15.35
C GLN A 879 1.05 13.67 15.54
N TRP A 880 -0.14 13.63 14.95
CA TRP A 880 -1.22 14.61 15.15
C TRP A 880 -2.60 13.93 15.20
N GLY A 881 -3.64 14.69 15.48
CA GLY A 881 -5.02 14.30 15.28
C GLY A 881 -5.60 14.95 14.01
N PHE A 882 -6.42 14.20 13.28
CA PHE A 882 -7.34 14.77 12.30
C PHE A 882 -8.60 15.28 13.01
N THR A 883 -9.03 16.49 12.67
CA THR A 883 -10.13 17.21 13.32
C THR A 883 -11.48 16.48 13.18
N SER A 884 -12.26 16.41 14.27
CA SER A 884 -13.53 15.67 14.30
C SER A 884 -14.72 16.37 13.64
N ASP A 885 -14.69 17.70 13.51
CA ASP A 885 -15.75 18.56 12.94
C ASP A 885 -15.30 19.25 11.61
N GLY A 886 -14.27 18.71 10.94
CA GLY A 886 -13.65 19.33 9.75
C GLY A 886 -14.02 18.73 8.38
N GLU A 887 -13.52 19.37 7.31
CA GLU A 887 -13.52 18.78 5.96
C GLU A 887 -12.53 17.61 5.87
N PRO A 888 -12.79 16.58 5.03
CA PRO A 888 -11.99 15.37 5.04
C PRO A 888 -10.62 15.62 4.41
N MET A 889 -9.61 15.18 5.14
CA MET A 889 -8.20 15.33 4.85
C MET A 889 -7.72 14.27 3.84
N ARG A 890 -6.86 14.67 2.90
CA ARG A 890 -6.18 13.76 1.97
C ARG A 890 -4.80 13.37 2.49
N TYR A 891 -4.03 14.37 2.93
CA TYR A 891 -2.69 14.22 3.49
C TYR A 891 -2.24 15.50 4.21
N VAL A 892 -1.13 15.40 4.94
CA VAL A 892 -0.40 16.52 5.57
C VAL A 892 0.98 16.61 4.94
N LEU A 893 1.39 17.83 4.57
CA LEU A 893 2.77 18.16 4.20
C LEU A 893 3.50 18.66 5.46
N ALA A 894 4.74 18.22 5.65
CA ALA A 894 5.61 18.67 6.73
C ALA A 894 6.82 19.43 6.15
N PHE A 895 7.10 20.59 6.73
CA PHE A 895 8.26 21.42 6.42
C PHE A 895 9.04 21.72 7.69
N ALA A 896 10.34 21.93 7.58
CA ALA A 896 11.15 22.60 8.58
C ALA A 896 11.33 24.07 8.16
N CYS A 897 11.10 24.99 9.10
CA CYS A 897 11.36 26.41 8.90
C CYS A 897 12.77 26.74 9.39
N ILE A 898 13.59 27.33 8.52
CA ILE A 898 14.90 27.90 8.90
C ILE A 898 14.77 29.38 9.27
N GLU A 899 15.83 29.97 9.81
CA GLU A 899 15.78 31.30 10.44
C GLU A 899 15.39 32.44 9.49
N ASP A 900 15.78 32.35 8.22
CA ASP A 900 15.43 33.33 7.18
C ASP A 900 13.96 33.24 6.73
N GLY A 901 13.18 32.31 7.31
CA GLY A 901 11.76 32.10 7.02
C GLY A 901 11.48 31.13 5.87
N GLU A 902 12.52 30.64 5.19
CA GLU A 902 12.39 29.60 4.16
C GLU A 902 11.89 28.27 4.75
N ARG A 903 11.25 27.47 3.88
CA ARG A 903 10.63 26.18 4.23
C ARG A 903 11.31 25.05 3.47
N VAL A 904 12.01 24.18 4.19
CA VAL A 904 12.57 22.93 3.65
C VAL A 904 11.53 21.82 3.82
N PHE A 905 11.14 21.15 2.73
CA PHE A 905 10.24 19.99 2.82
C PHE A 905 10.92 18.82 3.52
N VAL A 906 10.28 18.24 4.56
CA VAL A 906 10.82 17.10 5.32
C VAL A 906 10.03 15.81 5.13
N GLY A 907 8.84 15.88 4.53
CA GLY A 907 8.04 14.70 4.21
C GLY A 907 6.54 15.00 4.15
N ARG A 908 5.75 13.95 3.92
CA ARG A 908 4.29 14.02 3.88
C ARG A 908 3.68 12.71 4.37
N SER A 909 2.45 12.75 4.88
CA SER A 909 1.74 11.55 5.31
C SER A 909 0.25 11.62 4.98
N PHE A 910 -0.28 10.47 4.59
CA PHE A 910 -1.70 10.23 4.28
C PHE A 910 -2.44 9.64 5.50
N ASP A 911 -1.82 9.73 6.68
CA ASP A 911 -2.30 9.20 7.96
C ASP A 911 -1.82 10.10 9.12
N ASP A 912 -2.08 9.72 10.38
CA ASP A 912 -1.84 10.57 11.56
C ASP A 912 -0.38 10.69 12.03
N THR A 913 0.56 10.02 11.35
CA THR A 913 1.99 9.90 11.73
C THR A 913 2.95 10.23 10.59
N LEU A 914 4.13 10.78 10.89
CA LEU A 914 5.29 10.87 9.99
C LEU A 914 6.60 10.57 10.74
N TRP A 915 7.45 9.68 10.22
CA TRP A 915 8.85 9.57 10.64
C TRP A 915 9.75 10.33 9.65
N VAL A 916 10.74 11.05 10.16
CA VAL A 916 11.79 11.70 9.38
C VAL A 916 13.13 11.15 9.86
N ASP A 917 13.91 10.53 8.97
CA ASP A 917 15.24 9.99 9.30
C ASP A 917 16.35 10.93 8.82
N LYS A 918 17.38 11.14 9.65
CA LYS A 918 18.63 11.85 9.33
C LYS A 918 18.41 13.23 8.67
N TYR A 919 17.38 13.96 9.11
CA TYR A 919 17.19 15.36 8.75
C TYR A 919 18.42 16.19 9.14
N ALA A 920 18.94 16.98 8.20
CA ALA A 920 20.13 17.80 8.40
C ALA A 920 19.81 19.00 9.32
N TRP A 921 20.33 18.96 10.55
CA TRP A 921 20.15 20.00 11.56
C TRP A 921 21.35 20.08 12.50
N GLN A 922 22.20 21.08 12.25
CA GLN A 922 23.44 21.36 12.96
C GLN A 922 23.20 22.27 14.18
N ARG A 923 23.92 22.00 15.27
CA ARG A 923 24.09 22.96 16.38
C ARG A 923 25.16 23.98 15.98
N ARG A 924 24.85 25.27 16.06
CA ARG A 924 25.80 26.35 15.78
C ARG A 924 26.84 26.48 16.90
N GLU A 925 28.08 26.83 16.54
CA GLU A 925 29.13 27.08 17.53
C GLU A 925 28.80 28.34 18.35
N GLY A 926 28.70 28.16 19.68
CA GLY A 926 28.37 29.22 20.64
C GLY A 926 26.91 29.24 21.10
N ASP A 927 25.98 28.59 20.41
CA ASP A 927 24.56 28.62 20.78
C ASP A 927 24.23 27.69 21.96
N LYS A 928 23.64 28.30 22.99
CA LYS A 928 23.24 27.64 24.24
C LYS A 928 22.08 26.65 24.05
N ALA A 929 21.21 26.92 23.09
CA ALA A 929 20.16 26.01 22.64
C ALA A 929 19.92 26.21 21.14
N THR A 930 19.54 25.16 20.43
CA THR A 930 19.21 25.20 18.99
C THR A 930 17.72 24.94 18.83
N ARG A 931 17.02 25.73 18.00
CA ARG A 931 15.59 25.57 17.74
C ARG A 931 15.32 24.95 16.37
N LEU A 932 14.52 23.88 16.33
CA LEU A 932 13.92 23.34 15.11
C LEU A 932 12.44 23.72 15.13
N THR A 933 11.99 24.44 14.11
CA THR A 933 10.55 24.71 13.90
C THR A 933 10.06 23.87 12.75
N LEU A 934 8.95 23.16 12.96
CA LEU A 934 8.29 22.35 11.95
C LEU A 934 6.89 22.92 11.66
N GLU A 935 6.54 23.05 10.38
CA GLU A 935 5.22 23.48 9.91
C GLU A 935 4.49 22.29 9.27
N LEU A 936 3.35 21.92 9.85
CA LEU A 936 2.41 20.94 9.31
C LEU A 936 1.29 21.68 8.57
N ARG A 937 1.23 21.50 7.24
CA ARG A 937 0.20 22.06 6.36
C ARG A 937 -0.77 20.98 5.92
N SER A 938 -2.05 21.25 6.09
CA SER A 938 -3.13 20.30 5.84
C SER A 938 -3.65 20.43 4.40
N VAL A 939 -3.92 19.31 3.72
CA VAL A 939 -4.47 19.31 2.35
C VAL A 939 -5.78 18.51 2.31
N SER A 940 -6.84 19.14 1.81
CA SER A 940 -8.18 18.53 1.73
C SER A 940 -8.25 17.46 0.64
N TRP A 941 -9.29 16.63 0.69
CA TRP A 941 -9.60 15.64 -0.35
C TRP A 941 -9.60 16.21 -1.78
N ALA A 942 -9.92 17.50 -1.93
CA ALA A 942 -10.01 18.24 -3.19
C ALA A 942 -8.74 19.06 -3.54
N GLY A 943 -7.59 18.77 -2.93
CA GLY A 943 -6.29 19.38 -3.23
C GLY A 943 -6.04 20.74 -2.58
N GLN A 944 -7.04 21.36 -1.96
CA GLN A 944 -6.91 22.67 -1.34
C GLN A 944 -6.05 22.58 -0.06
N SER A 945 -4.90 23.26 -0.06
CA SER A 945 -4.06 23.49 1.13
C SER A 945 -4.73 24.44 2.13
N SER A 946 -4.49 24.21 3.44
CA SER A 946 -4.90 25.08 4.54
C SER A 946 -4.15 26.43 4.53
N THR A 947 -4.89 27.53 4.71
CA THR A 947 -4.31 28.88 4.94
C THR A 947 -3.66 29.03 6.31
N ALA A 948 -4.20 28.34 7.32
CA ALA A 948 -3.57 28.21 8.62
C ALA A 948 -2.71 26.93 8.65
N VAL A 949 -1.73 26.90 9.56
CA VAL A 949 -0.76 25.80 9.69
C VAL A 949 -0.54 25.47 11.16
N CYS A 950 -0.23 24.21 11.47
CA CYS A 950 0.15 23.81 12.82
C CYS A 950 1.69 23.90 12.92
N GLN A 951 2.21 24.66 13.89
CA GLN A 951 3.65 24.77 14.13
C GLN A 951 4.05 24.01 15.39
N LEU A 952 5.12 23.22 15.26
CA LEU A 952 5.83 22.59 16.36
C LEU A 952 7.17 23.28 16.55
N HIS A 953 7.57 23.50 17.80
CA HIS A 953 8.88 24.02 18.13
C HIS A 953 9.59 23.02 19.06
N PHE A 954 10.82 22.68 18.70
CA PHE A 954 11.71 21.81 19.44
C PHE A 954 12.97 22.59 19.77
N GLU A 955 13.49 22.48 21.00
CA GLU A 955 14.65 23.22 21.50
C GLU A 955 15.60 22.24 22.21
N GLU A 956 16.88 22.22 21.79
CA GLU A 956 17.97 21.33 22.26
C GLU A 956 19.19 22.09 22.80
#